data_AF-A0A954Z3Y1-F1
#
_entry.id   AF-A0A954Z3Y1-F1
#
_cell.length_a   1.000
_cell.length_b   1.000
_cell.length_c   1.000
_cell.angle_alpha   90.00
_cell.angle_beta   90.00
_cell.angle_gamma   90.00
#
_symmetry.space_group_name_H-M   'P 1'
#
loop_
_entity.id
_entity.type
_entity.pdbx_description
1 polymer ?
#
loop_
_entity_poly.entity_id
_entity_poly.type
_entity_poly.pdbx_seq_one_letter_code
_entity_poly.pdbx_strand_id
1 'polypeptide(L)'
;MARLFTHAETVGMYYAALLDLANGDLAPERVDGLIDQTLGDWASPAVVANYKNAYAARRAYVLGQIPTALTVETSLPKAGGLQIARTTDGQTVSLNGTAHAGATRSVTVNGIEAAWNARTAAWSLAQAALYPGLNRLTIESFDGPHGSGTLLEVASIDVWYDRGAMTEVSSVAAGSTVWSAASGPYHLASSVVVPVGATLTIEPGASVFFDEGVELRVEGTLIARGTPLERIRFASVPDAAFTPDRSGLPAGPPRWAGVHFVDSMSPANAITYADVEYAQDNVQNRGSVGVIRSQAVLDHLTFVGNHLRTVYGESPSWEITNSAFPDKFAADEHADELGLDNVSEMIKSIGVTPSGGRYLVANNVFGTNKGHNDIIDADSGRVANGEPIVQIIGNYFHGAGDEELDLGGDVYVAGNVFTNIIKDDETSDRGYANAISTGDAGRETTIVVVRNVFWNVDHAINLKEDAATIFEHNTVVTVHDDFIDRHGNPNVGSAINLYVDEPGATSGAGAFVAGNLFWDVPRIFGNADLPVGTVSQLEVQANFLQPEVGDSTVGARPGTVLDLSNQLRLGAANFVDMAVGDLRLGAGSQAIGTAPFGMDYGASVPAGAWVAGQPNGTTNAMEATLVIGGPGIMAYRYRVNDGAWSEEIAIGSGFVFGGNQPTVRTAELTLDGLADGDYVVEVVGREFGG
;
A
#
# COMPACT_ATOMS: atom_id res chain seq x y z
N MET A 1 -6.83 50.27 14.34
CA MET A 1 -7.55 49.41 13.37
C MET A 1 -6.65 48.88 12.25
N ALA A 2 -5.87 49.69 11.54
CA ALA A 2 -5.00 49.19 10.44
C ALA A 2 -4.08 48.02 10.85
N ARG A 3 -3.47 48.08 12.05
CA ARG A 3 -2.61 47.01 12.61
C ARG A 3 -3.33 45.67 12.84
N LEU A 4 -4.64 45.69 13.13
CA LEU A 4 -5.44 44.49 13.36
C LEU A 4 -5.68 43.75 12.03
N PHE A 5 -5.99 44.48 10.96
CA PHE A 5 -6.22 43.92 9.62
C PHE A 5 -4.94 43.62 8.82
N THR A 6 -3.76 43.79 9.44
CA THR A 6 -2.46 43.42 8.86
C THR A 6 -1.73 42.36 9.67
N HIS A 7 -2.28 41.96 10.83
CA HIS A 7 -1.66 40.93 11.67
C HIS A 7 -1.95 39.55 11.10
N ALA A 8 -0.91 38.72 10.95
CA ALA A 8 -1.02 37.43 10.26
C ALA A 8 -2.10 36.52 10.88
N GLU A 9 -2.14 36.41 12.22
CA GLU A 9 -3.14 35.61 12.93
C GLU A 9 -4.57 36.12 12.69
N THR A 10 -4.79 37.44 12.79
CA THR A 10 -6.12 38.02 12.62
C THR A 10 -6.62 37.85 11.18
N VAL A 11 -5.72 37.96 10.20
CA VAL A 11 -6.05 37.74 8.79
C VAL A 11 -6.38 36.27 8.52
N GLY A 12 -5.61 35.34 9.06
CA GLY A 12 -5.91 33.91 8.96
C GLY A 12 -7.28 33.56 9.56
N MET A 13 -7.58 34.08 10.76
CA MET A 13 -8.90 33.91 11.39
C MET A 13 -10.03 34.53 10.57
N TYR A 14 -9.78 35.67 9.91
CA TYR A 14 -10.77 36.29 9.03
C TYR A 14 -11.09 35.41 7.82
N TYR A 15 -10.08 34.84 7.16
CA TYR A 15 -10.30 33.89 6.06
C TYR A 15 -11.01 32.62 6.52
N ALA A 16 -10.62 32.05 7.66
CA ALA A 16 -11.29 30.90 8.24
C ALA A 16 -12.78 31.20 8.49
N ALA A 17 -13.11 32.32 9.13
CA ALA A 17 -14.50 32.71 9.38
C ALA A 17 -15.30 32.95 8.09
N LEU A 18 -14.68 33.47 7.02
CA LEU A 18 -15.34 33.60 5.73
C LEU A 18 -15.64 32.26 5.07
N LEU A 19 -14.69 31.32 5.13
CA LEU A 19 -14.86 29.96 4.60
C LEU A 19 -15.92 29.19 5.40
N ASP A 20 -15.89 29.29 6.74
CA ASP A 20 -16.89 28.69 7.62
C ASP A 20 -18.29 29.23 7.32
N LEU A 21 -18.43 30.55 7.15
CA LEU A 21 -19.70 31.16 6.79
C LEU A 21 -20.16 30.65 5.42
N ALA A 22 -19.28 30.68 4.41
CA ALA A 22 -19.58 30.28 3.03
C ALA A 22 -19.94 28.79 2.89
N ASN A 23 -19.37 27.92 3.72
CA ASN A 23 -19.63 26.47 3.73
C ASN A 23 -20.73 26.06 4.72
N GLY A 24 -21.07 26.94 5.67
CA GLY A 24 -22.14 26.74 6.66
C GLY A 24 -23.40 27.52 6.30
N ASP A 25 -23.65 28.63 7.00
CA ASP A 25 -24.91 29.38 6.89
C ASP A 25 -25.19 29.96 5.50
N LEU A 26 -24.13 30.19 4.72
CA LEU A 26 -24.19 30.69 3.35
C LEU A 26 -24.01 29.59 2.29
N ALA A 27 -24.10 28.31 2.68
CA ALA A 27 -24.10 27.21 1.72
C ALA A 27 -25.31 27.32 0.76
N PRO A 28 -25.16 26.91 -0.52
CA PRO A 28 -26.23 26.99 -1.52
C PRO A 28 -27.55 26.40 -1.04
N GLU A 29 -27.53 25.26 -0.37
CA GLU A 29 -28.73 24.54 0.07
C GLU A 29 -29.54 25.34 1.10
N ARG A 30 -28.86 26.06 2.00
CA ARG A 30 -29.50 26.91 3.02
C ARG A 30 -30.08 28.18 2.41
N VAL A 31 -29.32 28.83 1.53
CA VAL A 31 -29.74 30.08 0.91
C VAL A 31 -30.83 29.84 -0.14
N ASP A 32 -30.72 28.77 -0.92
CA ASP A 32 -31.75 28.36 -1.86
C ASP A 32 -33.05 28.01 -1.13
N GLY A 33 -32.98 27.30 -0.01
CA GLY A 33 -34.13 27.03 0.84
C GLY A 33 -34.77 28.30 1.41
N LEU A 34 -33.97 29.29 1.82
CA LEU A 34 -34.48 30.59 2.27
C LEU A 34 -35.13 31.38 1.12
N ILE A 35 -34.54 31.36 -0.07
CA ILE A 35 -35.10 31.98 -1.28
C ILE A 35 -36.45 31.33 -1.63
N ASP A 36 -36.54 30.00 -1.60
CA ASP A 36 -37.77 29.27 -1.86
C ASP A 36 -38.86 29.62 -0.84
N GLN A 37 -38.53 29.64 0.45
CA GLN A 37 -39.49 30.01 1.51
C GLN A 37 -39.97 31.45 1.43
N THR A 38 -39.10 32.37 0.98
CA THR A 38 -39.40 33.80 0.97
C THR A 38 -40.11 34.23 -0.31
N LEU A 39 -39.70 33.68 -1.46
CA LEU A 39 -40.16 34.12 -2.78
C LEU A 39 -41.01 33.09 -3.53
N GLY A 40 -41.03 31.82 -3.11
CA GLY A 40 -41.69 30.73 -3.85
C GLY A 40 -43.17 30.96 -4.11
N ASP A 41 -43.90 31.54 -3.14
CA ASP A 41 -45.33 31.85 -3.27
C ASP A 41 -45.62 33.21 -3.92
N TRP A 42 -44.60 34.08 -4.05
CA TRP A 42 -44.76 35.49 -4.42
C TRP A 42 -44.13 35.85 -5.78
N ALA A 43 -43.22 35.03 -6.29
CA ALA A 43 -42.49 35.24 -7.53
C ALA A 43 -42.62 34.04 -8.48
N SER A 44 -42.40 34.26 -9.78
CA SER A 44 -42.43 33.16 -10.74
C SER A 44 -41.22 32.22 -10.54
N PRO A 45 -41.31 30.94 -10.94
CA PRO A 45 -40.19 30.00 -10.85
C PRO A 45 -38.91 30.50 -11.54
N ALA A 46 -39.06 31.23 -12.66
CA ALA A 46 -37.92 31.82 -13.37
C ALA A 46 -37.22 32.92 -12.55
N VAL A 47 -37.97 33.72 -11.78
CA VAL A 47 -37.40 34.74 -10.90
C VAL A 47 -36.67 34.08 -9.74
N VAL A 48 -37.27 33.08 -9.09
CA VAL A 48 -36.64 32.31 -8.01
C VAL A 48 -35.32 31.70 -8.48
N ALA A 49 -35.30 31.04 -9.65
CA ALA A 49 -34.09 30.47 -10.24
C ALA A 49 -33.00 31.53 -10.52
N ASN A 50 -33.37 32.72 -10.99
CA ASN A 50 -32.42 33.80 -11.23
C ASN A 50 -31.75 34.29 -9.94
N TYR A 51 -32.47 34.38 -8.82
CA TYR A 51 -31.88 34.75 -7.53
C TYR A 51 -30.90 33.70 -7.02
N LYS A 52 -31.25 32.41 -7.12
CA LYS A 52 -30.34 31.30 -6.76
C LYS A 52 -29.07 31.34 -7.60
N ASN A 53 -29.20 31.49 -8.91
CA ASN A 53 -28.06 31.60 -9.82
C ASN A 53 -27.18 32.83 -9.52
N ALA A 54 -27.78 33.99 -9.24
CA ALA A 54 -27.04 35.20 -8.90
C ALA A 54 -26.27 35.05 -7.57
N TYR A 55 -26.88 34.41 -6.57
CA TYR A 55 -26.24 34.11 -5.30
C TYR A 55 -25.07 33.13 -5.49
N ALA A 56 -25.31 32.01 -6.18
CA ALA A 56 -24.28 31.01 -6.49
C ALA A 56 -23.08 31.64 -7.20
N ALA A 57 -23.32 32.48 -8.22
CA ALA A 57 -22.26 33.21 -8.93
C ALA A 57 -21.49 34.16 -8.01
N ARG A 58 -22.19 34.88 -7.11
CA ARG A 58 -21.54 35.78 -6.15
C ARG A 58 -20.67 35.02 -5.14
N ARG A 59 -21.17 33.90 -4.61
CA ARG A 59 -20.42 33.02 -3.71
C ARG A 59 -19.18 32.46 -4.40
N ALA A 60 -19.34 31.93 -5.61
CA ALA A 60 -18.22 31.42 -6.41
C ALA A 60 -17.16 32.50 -6.67
N TYR A 61 -17.58 33.72 -7.00
CA TYR A 61 -16.67 34.85 -7.15
C TYR A 61 -15.87 35.15 -5.86
N VAL A 62 -16.54 35.20 -4.70
CA VAL A 62 -15.87 35.47 -3.41
C VAL A 62 -14.89 34.35 -3.05
N LEU A 63 -15.32 33.09 -3.15
CA LEU A 63 -14.47 31.93 -2.87
C LEU A 63 -13.27 31.86 -3.82
N GLY A 64 -13.44 32.19 -5.09
CA GLY A 64 -12.34 32.26 -6.06
C GLY A 64 -11.29 33.34 -5.78
N GLN A 65 -11.48 34.20 -4.76
CA GLN A 65 -10.48 35.15 -4.29
C GLN A 65 -9.70 34.64 -3.06
N ILE A 66 -10.07 33.47 -2.51
CA ILE A 66 -9.46 32.91 -1.30
C ILE A 66 -8.66 31.67 -1.71
N PRO A 67 -7.32 31.72 -1.68
CA PRO A 67 -6.53 30.53 -1.91
C PRO A 67 -6.83 29.46 -0.85
N THR A 68 -7.16 28.26 -1.30
CA THR A 68 -7.48 27.11 -0.43
C THR A 68 -6.60 25.90 -0.72
N ALA A 69 -5.59 26.05 -1.58
CA ALA A 69 -4.68 24.98 -1.97
C ALA A 69 -3.24 25.48 -2.01
N LEU A 70 -2.32 24.59 -1.70
CA LEU A 70 -0.89 24.78 -1.90
C LEU A 70 -0.54 24.74 -3.39
N THR A 71 0.10 25.79 -3.87
CA THR A 71 0.60 25.89 -5.25
C THR A 71 2.08 26.22 -5.25
N VAL A 72 2.78 25.88 -6.33
CA VAL A 72 4.19 26.20 -6.54
C VAL A 72 4.43 26.62 -7.98
N GLU A 73 5.19 27.71 -8.13
CA GLU A 73 5.56 28.31 -9.40
C GLU A 73 7.04 28.72 -9.41
N THR A 74 7.64 28.68 -10.59
CA THR A 74 8.98 29.19 -10.87
C THR A 74 8.99 29.91 -12.21
N SER A 75 9.87 30.91 -12.34
CA SER A 75 10.10 31.61 -13.62
C SER A 75 11.12 30.91 -14.51
N LEU A 76 11.70 29.79 -14.07
CA LEU A 76 12.66 29.04 -14.87
C LEU A 76 12.00 28.53 -16.16
N PRO A 77 12.69 28.60 -17.31
CA PRO A 77 12.20 27.98 -18.53
C PRO A 77 12.11 26.46 -18.34
N LYS A 78 11.15 25.85 -19.01
CA LYS A 78 11.03 24.39 -19.11
C LYS A 78 11.88 23.87 -20.27
N ALA A 79 12.52 22.72 -20.10
CA ALA A 79 13.41 22.12 -21.10
C ALA A 79 13.19 20.59 -21.23
N GLY A 80 13.78 20.02 -22.29
CA GLY A 80 13.66 18.60 -22.62
C GLY A 80 12.25 18.19 -23.04
N GLY A 81 12.08 16.91 -23.42
CA GLY A 81 10.75 16.39 -23.71
C GLY A 81 9.85 16.34 -22.46
N LEU A 82 10.43 16.19 -21.27
CA LEU A 82 9.71 16.18 -19.99
C LEU A 82 9.30 17.57 -19.48
N GLN A 83 9.73 18.65 -20.15
CA GLN A 83 9.37 20.03 -19.78
C GLN A 83 9.66 20.37 -18.31
N ILE A 84 10.81 19.91 -17.80
CA ILE A 84 11.28 20.16 -16.44
C ILE A 84 11.86 21.58 -16.35
N ALA A 85 11.62 22.28 -15.23
CA ALA A 85 12.21 23.60 -14.98
C ALA A 85 13.75 23.51 -14.98
N ARG A 86 14.43 24.33 -15.78
CA ARG A 86 15.89 24.24 -15.99
C ARG A 86 16.59 25.55 -15.65
N THR A 87 17.75 25.43 -15.02
CA THR A 87 18.73 26.51 -14.87
C THR A 87 20.12 26.02 -15.27
N THR A 88 20.93 26.88 -15.89
CA THR A 88 22.30 26.55 -16.32
C THR A 88 23.39 27.28 -15.53
N ASP A 89 23.04 28.32 -14.81
CA ASP A 89 23.95 29.21 -14.09
C ASP A 89 23.56 29.40 -12.60
N GLY A 90 22.40 28.91 -12.17
CA GLY A 90 21.89 29.06 -10.81
C GLY A 90 22.08 27.81 -9.93
N GLN A 91 22.90 27.93 -8.89
CA GLN A 91 22.91 26.98 -7.76
C GLN A 91 21.70 27.13 -6.83
N THR A 92 20.81 28.07 -7.16
CA THR A 92 19.59 28.33 -6.42
C THR A 92 18.43 28.66 -7.36
N VAL A 93 17.21 28.36 -6.95
CA VAL A 93 15.97 28.75 -7.65
C VAL A 93 15.07 29.59 -6.74
N SER A 94 14.39 30.56 -7.35
CA SER A 94 13.29 31.28 -6.70
C SER A 94 11.97 30.54 -6.94
N LEU A 95 11.26 30.24 -5.85
CA LEU A 95 9.94 29.63 -5.87
C LEU A 95 8.92 30.53 -5.18
N ASN A 96 7.68 30.46 -5.62
CA ASN A 96 6.57 31.16 -5.01
C ASN A 96 5.26 30.43 -5.26
N GLY A 97 4.21 30.80 -4.55
CA GLY A 97 2.88 30.24 -4.75
C GLY A 97 1.90 30.73 -3.70
N THR A 98 0.80 30.02 -3.55
CA THR A 98 -0.20 30.24 -2.51
C THR A 98 -0.38 29.01 -1.64
N ALA A 99 -1.02 29.16 -0.47
CA ALA A 99 -1.44 28.05 0.38
C ALA A 99 -2.81 28.36 1.00
N HIS A 100 -3.42 27.40 1.69
CA HIS A 100 -4.75 27.61 2.30
C HIS A 100 -4.78 28.81 3.26
N ALA A 101 -5.51 29.87 2.89
CA ALA A 101 -5.49 31.18 3.53
C ALA A 101 -5.95 31.17 5.00
N GLY A 102 -6.94 30.34 5.33
CA GLY A 102 -7.47 30.23 6.70
C GLY A 102 -6.62 29.39 7.66
N ALA A 103 -5.93 28.37 7.14
CA ALA A 103 -5.31 27.30 7.93
C ALA A 103 -3.80 27.48 8.06
N THR A 104 -3.12 27.89 6.97
CA THR A 104 -1.66 27.97 6.92
C THR A 104 -1.10 29.11 7.78
N ARG A 105 -0.01 28.84 8.50
CA ARG A 105 0.77 29.81 9.27
C ARG A 105 2.23 29.86 8.86
N SER A 106 2.76 28.78 8.30
CA SER A 106 4.08 28.77 7.68
C SER A 106 4.12 27.83 6.48
N VAL A 107 5.07 28.09 5.58
CA VAL A 107 5.39 27.22 4.45
C VAL A 107 6.89 26.99 4.49
N THR A 108 7.34 25.76 4.22
CA THR A 108 8.76 25.45 4.04
C THR A 108 9.01 24.91 2.64
N VAL A 109 10.23 25.10 2.14
CA VAL A 109 10.76 24.44 0.94
C VAL A 109 12.00 23.66 1.37
N ASN A 110 11.96 22.34 1.26
CA ASN A 110 12.98 21.45 1.82
C ASN A 110 13.35 21.80 3.27
N GLY A 111 12.34 22.04 4.11
CA GLY A 111 12.50 22.41 5.52
C GLY A 111 12.99 23.85 5.76
N ILE A 112 13.31 24.62 4.71
CA ILE A 112 13.67 26.04 4.84
C ILE A 112 12.40 26.89 4.82
N GLU A 113 12.19 27.68 5.87
CA GLU A 113 11.03 28.55 5.97
C GLU A 113 10.98 29.59 4.83
N ALA A 114 9.84 29.60 4.13
CA ALA A 114 9.52 30.57 3.10
C ALA A 114 8.88 31.83 3.70
N ALA A 115 9.05 32.97 3.04
CA ALA A 115 8.36 34.19 3.42
C ALA A 115 6.85 34.05 3.19
N TRP A 116 6.06 34.11 4.27
CA TRP A 116 4.60 33.98 4.24
C TRP A 116 3.89 35.33 4.33
N ASN A 117 2.95 35.59 3.42
CA ASN A 117 2.05 36.74 3.45
C ASN A 117 0.60 36.29 3.67
N ALA A 118 0.17 36.32 4.94
CA ALA A 118 -1.19 35.92 5.33
C ALA A 118 -2.31 36.72 4.62
N ARG A 119 -2.06 37.95 4.16
CA ARG A 119 -3.06 38.78 3.48
C ARG A 119 -3.39 38.29 2.08
N THR A 120 -2.40 37.79 1.36
CA THR A 120 -2.61 37.25 0.01
C THR A 120 -2.57 35.73 0.00
N ALA A 121 -2.33 35.12 1.17
CA ALA A 121 -2.01 33.72 1.34
C ALA A 121 -0.88 33.24 0.39
N ALA A 122 0.04 34.14 0.08
CA ALA A 122 1.15 33.88 -0.83
C ALA A 122 2.43 33.56 -0.03
N TRP A 123 3.23 32.65 -0.55
CA TRP A 123 4.54 32.33 -0.02
C TRP A 123 5.63 32.55 -1.09
N SER A 124 6.86 32.79 -0.67
CA SER A 124 8.01 32.85 -1.58
C SER A 124 9.32 32.48 -0.90
N LEU A 125 10.21 31.82 -1.64
CA LEU A 125 11.58 31.58 -1.25
C LEU A 125 12.50 31.96 -2.42
N ALA A 126 13.38 32.94 -2.20
CA ALA A 126 14.22 33.48 -3.28
C ALA A 126 15.39 32.56 -3.66
N GLN A 127 15.87 31.75 -2.72
CA GLN A 127 17.11 30.98 -2.85
C GLN A 127 16.94 29.56 -2.29
N ALA A 128 16.14 28.73 -2.94
CA ALA A 128 16.16 27.29 -2.68
C ALA A 128 17.43 26.69 -3.30
N ALA A 129 18.23 25.97 -2.52
CA ALA A 129 19.49 25.39 -2.99
C ALA A 129 19.26 24.25 -4.00
N LEU A 130 20.18 24.11 -4.95
CA LEU A 130 20.18 23.06 -5.96
C LEU A 130 21.56 22.39 -6.02
N TYR A 131 21.57 21.07 -6.17
CA TYR A 131 22.75 20.31 -6.57
C TYR A 131 22.76 20.10 -8.09
N PRO A 132 23.93 19.93 -8.72
CA PRO A 132 24.01 19.54 -10.13
C PRO A 132 23.18 18.29 -10.43
N GLY A 133 22.30 18.37 -11.43
CA GLY A 133 21.34 17.30 -11.76
C GLY A 133 19.89 17.65 -11.42
N LEU A 134 19.05 16.63 -11.30
CA LEU A 134 17.63 16.74 -10.95
C LEU A 134 17.48 16.91 -9.44
N ASN A 135 16.69 17.92 -9.05
CA ASN A 135 16.38 18.23 -7.66
C ASN A 135 14.86 18.20 -7.48
N ARG A 136 14.36 17.38 -6.55
CA ARG A 136 12.97 17.48 -6.08
C ARG A 136 12.92 18.44 -4.90
N LEU A 137 12.26 19.57 -5.08
CA LEU A 137 11.99 20.53 -4.01
C LEU A 137 10.59 20.26 -3.45
N THR A 138 10.51 19.88 -2.19
CA THR A 138 9.27 19.61 -1.45
C THR A 138 8.81 20.89 -0.75
N ILE A 139 7.55 21.24 -0.94
CA ILE A 139 6.89 22.40 -0.34
C ILE A 139 5.84 21.89 0.63
N GLU A 140 5.89 22.35 1.88
CA GLU A 140 5.02 21.88 2.95
C GLU A 140 4.37 23.07 3.64
N SER A 141 3.06 23.03 3.85
CA SER A 141 2.31 24.04 4.60
C SER A 141 1.89 23.52 5.97
N PHE A 142 1.94 24.39 6.99
CA PHE A 142 1.68 24.00 8.38
C PHE A 142 0.72 24.97 9.07
N ASP A 143 -0.03 24.48 10.06
CA ASP A 143 -0.92 25.29 10.91
C ASP A 143 -0.20 26.05 12.05
N GLY A 144 1.08 25.75 12.29
CA GLY A 144 1.94 26.47 13.22
C GLY A 144 3.02 27.30 12.51
N PRO A 145 3.72 28.18 13.26
CA PRO A 145 4.83 28.96 12.71
C PRO A 145 6.07 28.08 12.47
N HIS A 146 7.00 28.52 11.62
CA HIS A 146 8.31 27.88 11.44
C HIS A 146 8.28 26.38 11.14
N GLY A 147 7.31 25.90 10.35
CA GLY A 147 7.16 24.48 10.02
C GLY A 147 6.71 23.59 11.19
N SER A 148 6.13 24.18 12.25
CA SER A 148 5.59 23.44 13.38
C SER A 148 4.08 23.23 13.28
N GLY A 149 3.54 22.33 14.10
CA GLY A 149 2.11 22.00 14.11
C GLY A 149 1.78 20.86 13.16
N THR A 150 0.54 20.82 12.70
CA THR A 150 0.05 19.80 11.75
C THR A 150 0.50 20.16 10.35
N LEU A 151 1.06 19.18 9.62
CA LEU A 151 1.26 19.27 8.18
C LEU A 151 -0.10 19.30 7.48
N LEU A 152 -0.35 20.34 6.69
CA LEU A 152 -1.64 20.57 6.03
C LEU A 152 -1.64 20.04 4.60
N GLU A 153 -0.69 20.49 3.79
CA GLU A 153 -0.57 20.12 2.38
C GLU A 153 0.91 19.97 1.98
N VAL A 154 1.17 19.08 1.04
CA VAL A 154 2.50 18.88 0.42
C VAL A 154 2.38 19.08 -1.08
N ALA A 155 3.34 19.78 -1.67
CA ALA A 155 3.52 19.90 -3.11
C ALA A 155 5.01 19.69 -3.44
N SER A 156 5.33 19.46 -4.71
CA SER A 156 6.72 19.35 -5.16
C SER A 156 6.93 19.94 -6.53
N ILE A 157 8.15 20.40 -6.81
CA ILE A 157 8.60 20.76 -8.15
C ILE A 157 9.99 20.16 -8.41
N ASP A 158 10.14 19.53 -9.56
CA ASP A 158 11.44 19.05 -10.03
C ASP A 158 12.15 20.17 -10.81
N VAL A 159 13.41 20.44 -10.45
CA VAL A 159 14.27 21.46 -11.07
C VAL A 159 15.58 20.81 -11.49
N TRP A 160 15.93 20.95 -12.77
CA TRP A 160 17.20 20.52 -13.32
C TRP A 160 18.22 21.66 -13.27
N TYR A 161 19.26 21.49 -12.45
CA TYR A 161 20.45 22.32 -12.50
C TYR A 161 21.47 21.70 -13.47
N ASP A 162 21.47 22.20 -14.70
CA ASP A 162 22.39 21.80 -15.75
C ASP A 162 23.65 22.69 -15.76
N ARG A 163 24.70 22.27 -15.06
CA ARG A 163 25.97 23.00 -15.07
C ARG A 163 26.75 22.92 -16.41
N GLY A 164 26.17 22.33 -17.46
CA GLY A 164 26.77 22.17 -18.78
C GLY A 164 27.82 21.06 -18.88
N ALA A 165 27.97 20.24 -17.83
CA ALA A 165 28.91 19.12 -17.78
C ALA A 165 28.44 18.03 -16.81
N MET A 166 28.66 16.77 -17.19
CA MET A 166 28.38 15.57 -16.39
C MET A 166 29.69 14.86 -16.04
N THR A 167 29.67 14.06 -14.98
CA THR A 167 30.78 13.17 -14.63
C THR A 167 30.58 11.83 -15.31
N GLU A 168 31.35 11.61 -16.38
CA GLU A 168 31.31 10.36 -17.16
C GLU A 168 31.85 9.17 -16.36
N VAL A 169 31.07 8.09 -16.32
CA VAL A 169 31.42 6.85 -15.62
C VAL A 169 31.48 5.69 -16.61
N SER A 170 32.69 5.14 -16.77
CA SER A 170 32.95 3.94 -17.58
C SER A 170 33.28 2.70 -16.77
N SER A 171 33.58 2.86 -15.48
CA SER A 171 33.85 1.76 -14.54
C SER A 171 33.76 2.24 -13.09
N VAL A 172 33.52 1.31 -12.17
CA VAL A 172 33.69 1.53 -10.73
C VAL A 172 34.99 0.85 -10.29
N ALA A 173 35.84 1.61 -9.59
CA ALA A 173 37.13 1.10 -9.12
C ALA A 173 36.94 0.04 -8.02
N ALA A 174 37.91 -0.87 -7.89
CA ALA A 174 37.99 -1.76 -6.75
C ALA A 174 38.13 -0.96 -5.44
N GLY A 175 37.62 -1.50 -4.33
CA GLY A 175 37.57 -0.79 -3.05
C GLY A 175 36.37 0.15 -2.96
N SER A 176 36.53 1.31 -2.34
CA SER A 176 35.42 2.24 -2.09
C SER A 176 35.41 3.40 -3.11
N THR A 177 34.26 3.62 -3.74
CA THR A 177 33.98 4.75 -4.64
C THR A 177 32.78 5.52 -4.09
N VAL A 178 32.86 6.86 -4.09
CA VAL A 178 31.77 7.74 -3.62
C VAL A 178 31.29 8.64 -4.76
N TRP A 179 29.98 8.67 -4.95
CA TRP A 179 29.28 9.56 -5.86
C TRP A 179 28.52 10.62 -5.06
N SER A 180 29.04 11.85 -5.04
CA SER A 180 28.47 13.00 -4.31
C SER A 180 27.63 13.87 -5.22
N ALA A 181 26.57 14.50 -4.69
CA ALA A 181 25.73 15.41 -5.47
C ALA A 181 26.52 16.57 -6.09
N ALA A 182 27.48 17.15 -5.35
CA ALA A 182 28.33 18.24 -5.82
C ALA A 182 29.22 17.85 -7.02
N SER A 183 29.63 16.58 -7.09
CA SER A 183 30.44 16.06 -8.19
C SER A 183 29.60 15.54 -9.37
N GLY A 184 28.31 15.28 -9.16
CA GLY A 184 27.36 14.87 -10.20
C GLY A 184 26.94 16.00 -11.15
N PRO A 185 25.93 15.78 -12.02
CA PRO A 185 25.29 14.49 -12.25
C PRO A 185 26.30 13.49 -12.83
N TYR A 186 26.13 12.22 -12.51
CA TYR A 186 26.92 11.12 -13.07
C TYR A 186 26.25 10.62 -14.36
N HIS A 187 27.02 10.27 -15.37
CA HIS A 187 26.50 9.80 -16.66
C HIS A 187 27.13 8.47 -17.05
N LEU A 188 26.29 7.48 -17.37
CA LEU A 188 26.69 6.15 -17.81
C LEU A 188 26.24 5.95 -19.27
N ALA A 189 27.19 6.04 -20.20
CA ALA A 189 26.98 5.80 -21.63
C ALA A 189 27.06 4.31 -22.02
N SER A 190 27.45 3.44 -21.08
CA SER A 190 27.55 1.99 -21.25
C SER A 190 27.36 1.31 -19.91
N SER A 191 26.90 0.06 -19.88
CA SER A 191 26.68 -0.65 -18.61
C SER A 191 27.93 -0.71 -17.75
N VAL A 192 27.76 -0.47 -16.45
CA VAL A 192 28.85 -0.40 -15.47
C VAL A 192 28.64 -1.46 -14.39
N VAL A 193 29.72 -2.12 -14.01
CA VAL A 193 29.73 -3.11 -12.93
C VAL A 193 30.36 -2.49 -11.69
N VAL A 194 29.69 -2.62 -10.53
CA VAL A 194 30.31 -2.53 -9.21
C VAL A 194 30.91 -3.91 -8.92
N PRO A 195 32.24 -4.10 -9.03
CA PRO A 195 32.83 -5.43 -9.00
C PRO A 195 32.78 -6.05 -7.60
N VAL A 196 32.87 -7.38 -7.54
CA VAL A 196 32.97 -8.15 -6.28
C VAL A 196 34.04 -7.54 -5.35
N GLY A 197 33.68 -7.31 -4.09
CA GLY A 197 34.55 -6.72 -3.07
C GLY A 197 34.70 -5.18 -3.14
N ALA A 198 34.10 -4.52 -4.14
CA ALA A 198 34.01 -3.06 -4.17
C ALA A 198 32.72 -2.56 -3.50
N THR A 199 32.73 -1.30 -3.10
CA THR A 199 31.57 -0.57 -2.56
C THR A 199 31.40 0.73 -3.31
N LEU A 200 30.24 0.89 -3.94
CA LEU A 200 29.78 2.17 -4.49
C LEU A 200 28.84 2.82 -3.47
N THR A 201 29.16 4.02 -3.01
CA THR A 201 28.27 4.85 -2.20
C THR A 201 27.74 6.00 -3.05
N ILE A 202 26.42 6.15 -3.13
CA ILE A 202 25.75 7.28 -3.77
C ILE A 202 25.12 8.12 -2.66
N GLU A 203 25.58 9.35 -2.51
CA GLU A 203 25.19 10.26 -1.44
C GLU A 203 23.84 10.96 -1.74
N PRO A 204 23.14 11.48 -0.70
CA PRO A 204 21.91 12.24 -0.87
C PRO A 204 22.00 13.36 -1.92
N GLY A 205 20.92 13.53 -2.68
CA GLY A 205 20.79 14.56 -3.72
C GLY A 205 21.56 14.28 -5.02
N ALA A 206 22.27 13.16 -5.13
CA ALA A 206 22.98 12.81 -6.35
C ALA A 206 22.02 12.38 -7.48
N SER A 207 22.32 12.81 -8.70
CA SER A 207 21.67 12.33 -9.92
C SER A 207 22.60 11.41 -10.70
N VAL A 208 22.07 10.29 -11.20
CA VAL A 208 22.73 9.34 -12.09
C VAL A 208 21.89 9.21 -13.34
N PHE A 209 22.47 9.58 -14.47
CA PHE A 209 21.86 9.53 -15.78
C PHE A 209 22.39 8.38 -16.61
N PHE A 210 21.48 7.74 -17.34
CA PHE A 210 21.76 6.56 -18.13
C PHE A 210 21.35 6.78 -19.59
N ASP A 211 22.18 6.30 -20.52
CA ASP A 211 21.78 6.12 -21.91
C ASP A 211 20.83 4.92 -22.07
N GLU A 212 20.18 4.83 -23.24
CA GLU A 212 19.23 3.76 -23.56
C GLU A 212 19.88 2.36 -23.41
N GLY A 213 19.18 1.44 -22.74
CA GLY A 213 19.62 0.06 -22.52
C GLY A 213 20.78 -0.11 -21.54
N VAL A 214 21.25 0.95 -20.89
CA VAL A 214 22.38 0.89 -19.95
C VAL A 214 21.96 0.35 -18.58
N GLU A 215 22.76 -0.56 -18.04
CA GLU A 215 22.57 -1.21 -16.73
C GLU A 215 23.63 -0.73 -15.71
N LEU A 216 23.21 -0.52 -14.45
CA LEU A 216 24.13 -0.56 -13.31
C LEU A 216 24.07 -1.94 -12.64
N ARG A 217 25.08 -2.76 -12.88
CA ARG A 217 25.19 -4.12 -12.33
C ARG A 217 25.99 -4.11 -11.03
N VAL A 218 25.43 -4.65 -9.96
CA VAL A 218 26.04 -4.66 -8.62
C VAL A 218 26.41 -6.08 -8.22
N GLU A 219 27.67 -6.45 -8.40
CA GLU A 219 28.27 -7.70 -7.91
C GLU A 219 29.00 -7.50 -6.56
N GLY A 220 29.40 -6.26 -6.28
CA GLY A 220 29.97 -5.79 -5.01
C GLY A 220 28.89 -5.30 -4.05
N THR A 221 29.02 -4.10 -3.53
CA THR A 221 28.03 -3.46 -2.63
C THR A 221 27.59 -2.11 -3.17
N LEU A 222 26.29 -1.84 -3.17
CA LEU A 222 25.73 -0.51 -3.45
C LEU A 222 25.08 0.07 -2.19
N ILE A 223 25.54 1.24 -1.76
CA ILE A 223 24.94 2.03 -0.68
C ILE A 223 24.40 3.31 -1.31
N ALA A 224 23.15 3.31 -1.76
CA ALA A 224 22.46 4.49 -2.26
C ALA A 224 21.43 4.94 -1.23
N ARG A 225 21.79 5.87 -0.36
CA ARG A 225 20.93 6.31 0.76
C ARG A 225 20.68 7.81 0.69
N GLY A 226 19.57 8.19 0.06
CA GLY A 226 19.08 9.56 0.05
C GLY A 226 18.41 9.94 1.38
N THR A 227 17.82 11.13 1.40
CA THR A 227 16.95 11.59 2.50
C THR A 227 15.60 12.03 1.93
N PRO A 228 14.54 12.23 2.76
CA PRO A 228 13.26 12.73 2.27
C PRO A 228 13.36 14.01 1.42
N LEU A 229 14.33 14.89 1.72
CA LEU A 229 14.51 16.19 1.07
C LEU A 229 15.64 16.22 0.03
N GLU A 230 16.52 15.22 0.04
CA GLU A 230 17.65 15.08 -0.87
C GLU A 230 17.64 13.65 -1.45
N ARG A 231 16.59 13.37 -2.21
CA ARG A 231 16.39 12.07 -2.86
C ARG A 231 17.43 11.84 -3.95
N ILE A 232 17.87 10.59 -4.11
CA ILE A 232 18.74 10.18 -5.22
C ILE A 232 17.88 10.02 -6.48
N ARG A 233 18.40 10.45 -7.64
CA ARG A 233 17.68 10.33 -8.93
C ARG A 233 18.41 9.35 -9.85
N PHE A 234 17.74 8.27 -10.21
CA PHE A 234 18.17 7.38 -11.30
C PHE A 234 17.24 7.59 -12.48
N ALA A 235 17.74 8.18 -13.57
CA ALA A 235 16.89 8.62 -14.67
C ALA A 235 17.61 8.54 -16.02
N SER A 236 16.86 8.64 -17.11
CA SER A 236 17.43 8.94 -18.42
C SER A 236 18.02 10.36 -18.45
N VAL A 237 18.88 10.65 -19.42
CA VAL A 237 19.39 12.02 -19.63
C VAL A 237 18.20 13.00 -19.89
N PRO A 238 18.01 14.07 -19.10
CA PRO A 238 16.79 14.90 -19.15
C PRO A 238 16.48 15.56 -20.50
N ASP A 239 17.52 15.94 -21.25
CA ASP A 239 17.41 16.57 -22.58
C ASP A 239 17.49 15.58 -23.74
N ALA A 240 17.51 14.27 -23.47
CA ALA A 240 17.50 13.26 -24.53
C ALA A 240 16.23 13.38 -25.37
N ALA A 241 16.37 13.14 -26.67
CA ALA A 241 15.23 13.04 -27.56
C ALA A 241 14.36 11.86 -27.13
N PHE A 242 13.04 12.05 -27.13
CA PHE A 242 12.13 10.96 -26.84
C PHE A 242 12.27 9.87 -27.90
N THR A 243 12.33 8.62 -27.44
CA THR A 243 12.35 7.45 -28.30
C THR A 243 11.00 6.73 -28.24
N PRO A 244 10.57 6.09 -29.34
CA PRO A 244 9.47 5.14 -29.29
C PRO A 244 9.79 4.03 -28.28
N ASP A 245 8.80 3.66 -27.46
CA ASP A 245 8.89 2.50 -26.57
C ASP A 245 8.35 1.25 -27.29
N ARG A 246 7.27 0.65 -26.80
CA ARG A 246 6.55 -0.43 -27.48
C ARG A 246 5.51 0.13 -28.45
N SER A 247 5.14 -0.67 -29.44
CA SER A 247 4.10 -0.31 -30.40
C SER A 247 2.80 0.00 -29.67
N GLY A 248 2.23 1.18 -29.90
CA GLY A 248 0.99 1.63 -29.24
C GLY A 248 1.20 2.57 -28.04
N LEU A 249 2.42 2.63 -27.49
CA LEU A 249 2.76 3.58 -26.42
C LEU A 249 3.28 4.92 -26.97
N PRO A 250 3.05 6.04 -26.26
CA PRO A 250 3.63 7.33 -26.62
C PRO A 250 5.16 7.28 -26.50
N ALA A 251 5.85 8.06 -27.34
CA ALA A 251 7.29 8.24 -27.18
C ALA A 251 7.60 8.96 -25.86
N GLY A 252 8.66 8.54 -25.18
CA GLY A 252 9.10 9.08 -23.90
C GLY A 252 10.62 9.13 -23.79
N PRO A 253 11.16 9.52 -22.62
CA PRO A 253 12.59 9.41 -22.34
C PRO A 253 13.13 8.01 -22.68
N PRO A 254 14.36 7.90 -23.23
CA PRO A 254 14.94 6.61 -23.57
C PRO A 254 15.02 5.68 -22.36
N ARG A 255 14.65 4.41 -22.53
CA ARG A 255 14.61 3.43 -21.44
C ARG A 255 16.01 2.92 -21.11
N TRP A 256 16.47 3.11 -19.87
CA TRP A 256 17.68 2.45 -19.37
C TRP A 256 17.31 1.13 -18.69
N ALA A 257 18.26 0.20 -18.57
CA ALA A 257 17.95 -1.19 -18.20
C ALA A 257 17.68 -1.44 -16.72
N GLY A 258 18.00 -0.51 -15.82
CA GLY A 258 17.77 -0.66 -14.38
C GLY A 258 19.05 -0.86 -13.54
N VAL A 259 18.84 -0.98 -12.22
CA VAL A 259 19.88 -1.32 -11.23
C VAL A 259 19.70 -2.77 -10.82
N HIS A 260 20.67 -3.63 -11.10
CA HIS A 260 20.57 -5.06 -10.86
C HIS A 260 21.65 -5.55 -9.89
N PHE A 261 21.24 -5.99 -8.71
CA PHE A 261 22.09 -6.74 -7.78
C PHE A 261 22.19 -8.19 -8.26
N VAL A 262 23.41 -8.67 -8.47
CA VAL A 262 23.65 -10.02 -9.00
C VAL A 262 24.72 -10.71 -8.18
N ASP A 263 24.36 -11.84 -7.56
CA ASP A 263 25.25 -12.65 -6.73
C ASP A 263 25.91 -11.85 -5.57
N SER A 264 25.19 -10.86 -5.03
CA SER A 264 25.64 -9.96 -3.97
C SER A 264 24.81 -10.10 -2.70
N MET A 265 25.35 -10.85 -1.74
CA MET A 265 24.76 -11.02 -0.41
C MET A 265 25.30 -10.01 0.61
N SER A 266 25.62 -8.78 0.20
CA SER A 266 26.07 -7.74 1.14
C SER A 266 24.88 -7.17 1.92
N PRO A 267 24.86 -7.20 3.27
CA PRO A 267 23.76 -6.62 4.06
C PRO A 267 23.72 -5.09 4.00
N ALA A 268 24.75 -4.46 3.42
CA ALA A 268 24.80 -3.03 3.21
C ALA A 268 24.11 -2.59 1.90
N ASN A 269 23.76 -3.54 1.01
CA ASN A 269 23.05 -3.25 -0.23
C ASN A 269 21.73 -2.54 0.07
N ALA A 270 21.62 -1.30 -0.40
CA ALA A 270 20.42 -0.51 -0.18
C ALA A 270 20.22 0.54 -1.27
N ILE A 271 18.96 0.75 -1.64
CA ILE A 271 18.48 1.93 -2.34
C ILE A 271 17.37 2.52 -1.46
N THR A 272 17.63 3.67 -0.86
CA THR A 272 16.66 4.34 0.02
C THR A 272 16.45 5.79 -0.36
N TYR A 273 15.21 6.29 -0.27
CA TYR A 273 14.84 7.65 -0.65
C TYR A 273 15.34 8.01 -2.06
N ALA A 274 14.89 7.25 -3.07
CA ALA A 274 15.31 7.45 -4.46
C ALA A 274 14.13 7.39 -5.43
N ASP A 275 14.22 8.18 -6.49
CA ASP A 275 13.30 8.13 -7.63
C ASP A 275 13.97 7.32 -8.75
N VAL A 276 13.29 6.28 -9.23
CA VAL A 276 13.74 5.41 -10.32
C VAL A 276 12.84 5.68 -11.52
N GLU A 277 13.35 6.41 -12.50
CA GLU A 277 12.56 7.03 -13.56
C GLU A 277 12.93 6.46 -14.92
N TYR A 278 11.92 6.02 -15.67
CA TYR A 278 12.04 5.52 -17.05
C TYR A 278 13.00 4.32 -17.21
N ALA A 279 13.17 3.52 -16.15
CA ALA A 279 13.95 2.29 -16.17
C ALA A 279 13.09 1.11 -16.66
N GLN A 280 13.60 0.30 -17.58
CA GLN A 280 12.93 -0.88 -18.12
C GLN A 280 13.94 -1.82 -18.80
N ASP A 281 14.16 -3.03 -18.25
CA ASP A 281 14.95 -4.06 -18.92
C ASP A 281 14.16 -4.70 -20.07
N ASN A 282 14.32 -4.12 -21.27
CA ASN A 282 13.68 -4.60 -22.49
C ASN A 282 14.22 -5.95 -23.01
N VAL A 283 15.27 -6.52 -22.39
CA VAL A 283 15.91 -7.76 -22.85
C VAL A 283 15.47 -8.94 -21.99
N GLN A 284 15.60 -8.83 -20.66
CA GLN A 284 15.36 -9.93 -19.73
C GLN A 284 14.18 -9.68 -18.78
N ASN A 285 13.60 -8.47 -18.80
CA ASN A 285 12.53 -8.07 -17.89
C ASN A 285 12.88 -8.30 -16.40
N ARG A 286 14.09 -7.89 -16.01
CA ARG A 286 14.62 -8.00 -14.63
C ARG A 286 14.28 -6.79 -13.75
N GLY A 287 13.19 -6.10 -14.05
CA GLY A 287 12.74 -4.96 -13.28
C GLY A 287 13.42 -3.64 -13.64
N SER A 288 12.91 -2.53 -13.08
CA SER A 288 13.68 -1.30 -12.89
C SER A 288 14.77 -1.48 -11.82
N VAL A 289 14.47 -2.32 -10.83
CA VAL A 289 15.40 -2.81 -9.82
C VAL A 289 15.30 -4.33 -9.75
N GLY A 290 16.44 -5.01 -9.83
CA GLY A 290 16.53 -6.47 -9.85
C GLY A 290 17.39 -6.98 -8.70
N VAL A 291 16.91 -7.97 -7.97
CA VAL A 291 17.62 -8.62 -6.85
C VAL A 291 17.76 -10.10 -7.16
N ILE A 292 18.91 -10.48 -7.70
CA ILE A 292 19.16 -11.80 -8.29
C ILE A 292 20.23 -12.51 -7.46
N ARG A 293 19.83 -13.56 -6.72
CA ARG A 293 20.67 -14.31 -5.77
C ARG A 293 21.46 -13.36 -4.86
N SER A 294 20.76 -12.32 -4.40
CA SER A 294 21.33 -11.16 -3.74
C SER A 294 20.44 -10.74 -2.58
N GLN A 295 20.97 -9.87 -1.71
CA GLN A 295 20.16 -9.17 -0.73
C GLN A 295 20.18 -7.66 -0.95
N ALA A 296 19.06 -6.99 -0.68
CA ALA A 296 18.95 -5.53 -0.76
C ALA A 296 17.78 -4.98 0.08
N VAL A 297 17.97 -3.79 0.65
CA VAL A 297 16.88 -2.97 1.21
C VAL A 297 16.45 -1.92 0.20
N LEU A 298 15.18 -1.93 -0.17
CA LEU A 298 14.54 -0.99 -1.09
C LEU A 298 13.49 -0.21 -0.29
N ASP A 299 13.78 1.05 0.05
CA ASP A 299 12.97 1.80 1.03
C ASP A 299 12.67 3.24 0.59
N HIS A 300 11.43 3.71 0.71
CA HIS A 300 11.02 5.05 0.26
C HIS A 300 11.32 5.32 -1.22
N LEU A 301 11.11 4.33 -2.09
CA LEU A 301 11.29 4.47 -3.54
C LEU A 301 10.02 5.00 -4.21
N THR A 302 10.19 5.73 -5.31
CA THR A 302 9.09 5.99 -6.24
C THR A 302 9.53 5.59 -7.64
N PHE A 303 8.63 5.00 -8.40
CA PHE A 303 8.88 4.58 -9.77
C PHE A 303 8.09 5.45 -10.74
N VAL A 304 8.63 5.69 -11.94
CA VAL A 304 7.92 6.44 -12.98
C VAL A 304 8.16 5.83 -14.35
N GLY A 305 7.06 5.62 -15.06
CA GLY A 305 7.05 5.45 -16.51
C GLY A 305 7.44 4.07 -17.02
N ASN A 306 7.57 3.03 -16.21
CA ASN A 306 7.88 1.68 -16.71
C ASN A 306 6.60 0.88 -17.03
N HIS A 307 6.60 0.15 -18.14
CA HIS A 307 5.50 -0.74 -18.57
C HIS A 307 5.81 -2.23 -18.40
N LEU A 308 7.07 -2.60 -18.11
CA LEU A 308 7.45 -3.94 -17.68
C LEU A 308 7.75 -3.99 -16.18
N ARG A 309 8.18 -5.13 -15.64
CA ARG A 309 8.34 -5.33 -14.20
C ARG A 309 9.00 -4.14 -13.49
N THR A 310 8.46 -3.75 -12.34
CA THR A 310 9.03 -2.64 -11.57
C THR A 310 10.17 -3.14 -10.69
N VAL A 311 9.94 -4.20 -9.92
CA VAL A 311 10.96 -4.90 -9.14
C VAL A 311 10.94 -6.39 -9.49
N TYR A 312 12.12 -6.99 -9.65
CA TYR A 312 12.26 -8.40 -9.98
C TYR A 312 13.18 -9.12 -8.99
N GLY A 313 12.77 -10.31 -8.56
CA GLY A 313 13.52 -11.20 -7.69
C GLY A 313 13.82 -12.55 -8.34
N GLU A 314 15.06 -13.03 -8.22
CA GLU A 314 15.40 -14.44 -8.46
C GLU A 314 16.13 -14.96 -7.23
N SER A 315 15.44 -15.75 -6.40
CA SER A 315 15.90 -16.14 -5.06
C SER A 315 16.40 -14.93 -4.24
N PRO A 316 15.59 -13.86 -4.09
CA PRO A 316 16.00 -12.63 -3.41
C PRO A 316 16.02 -12.82 -1.88
N SER A 317 16.79 -11.97 -1.19
CA SER A 317 16.58 -11.66 0.23
C SER A 317 16.39 -10.15 0.36
N TRP A 318 15.16 -9.66 0.47
CA TRP A 318 14.88 -8.23 0.42
C TRP A 318 13.93 -7.71 1.49
N GLU A 319 13.96 -6.39 1.61
CA GLU A 319 12.93 -5.60 2.26
C GLU A 319 12.51 -4.53 1.27
N ILE A 320 11.24 -4.51 0.89
CA ILE A 320 10.64 -3.50 0.03
C ILE A 320 9.64 -2.73 0.89
N THR A 321 10.00 -1.53 1.31
CA THR A 321 9.22 -0.79 2.30
C THR A 321 8.96 0.67 1.95
N ASN A 322 7.84 1.21 2.45
CA ASN A 322 7.52 2.63 2.40
C ASN A 322 7.58 3.24 0.98
N SER A 323 7.41 2.42 -0.06
CA SER A 323 7.60 2.81 -1.46
C SER A 323 6.27 2.98 -2.19
N ALA A 324 6.28 3.77 -3.25
CA ALA A 324 5.10 4.03 -4.08
C ALA A 324 5.31 3.48 -5.49
N PHE A 325 4.41 2.60 -5.90
CA PHE A 325 4.31 2.06 -7.24
C PHE A 325 3.10 2.73 -7.91
N PRO A 326 3.30 3.55 -8.96
CA PRO A 326 2.18 4.23 -9.61
C PRO A 326 1.32 3.24 -10.41
N ASP A 327 0.16 3.71 -10.89
CA ASP A 327 -0.65 2.98 -11.88
C ASP A 327 0.23 2.51 -13.04
N LYS A 328 0.07 1.25 -13.41
CA LYS A 328 0.90 0.61 -14.42
C LYS A 328 0.66 1.17 -15.82
N PHE A 329 -0.61 1.46 -16.10
CA PHE A 329 -1.12 1.87 -17.38
C PHE A 329 -1.95 3.14 -17.22
N ALA A 330 -1.88 4.02 -18.21
CA ALA A 330 -2.83 5.13 -18.29
C ALA A 330 -4.26 4.62 -18.48
N ALA A 331 -5.26 5.48 -18.24
CA ALA A 331 -6.67 5.11 -18.36
C ALA A 331 -7.04 4.58 -19.76
N ASP A 332 -6.39 5.10 -20.81
CA ASP A 332 -6.58 4.75 -22.22
C ASP A 332 -5.56 3.75 -22.79
N GLU A 333 -4.61 3.27 -21.96
CA GLU A 333 -3.69 2.19 -22.33
C GLU A 333 -4.33 0.83 -21.99
N HIS A 334 -4.33 -0.08 -22.97
CA HIS A 334 -4.88 -1.44 -22.86
C HIS A 334 -3.75 -2.47 -22.95
N ALA A 335 -3.55 -3.27 -21.90
CA ALA A 335 -2.41 -4.16 -21.75
C ALA A 335 -2.37 -5.27 -22.84
N ASP A 336 -3.54 -5.82 -23.19
CA ASP A 336 -3.70 -6.85 -24.22
C ASP A 336 -3.34 -6.33 -25.63
N GLU A 337 -3.83 -5.15 -25.99
CA GLU A 337 -3.54 -4.50 -27.28
C GLU A 337 -2.06 -4.14 -27.42
N LEU A 338 -1.38 -3.87 -26.30
CA LEU A 338 0.04 -3.54 -26.22
C LEU A 338 0.95 -4.78 -26.22
N GLY A 339 0.39 -5.99 -26.13
CA GLY A 339 1.16 -7.22 -25.99
C GLY A 339 1.95 -7.27 -24.68
N LEU A 340 1.33 -6.79 -23.60
CA LEU A 340 1.88 -6.67 -22.26
C LEU A 340 1.19 -7.60 -21.27
N ASP A 341 0.76 -8.77 -21.76
CA ASP A 341 0.19 -9.88 -20.99
C ASP A 341 1.28 -10.60 -20.18
N ASN A 342 1.10 -10.73 -18.86
CA ASN A 342 1.96 -11.45 -17.91
C ASN A 342 3.46 -11.09 -17.98
N VAL A 343 3.73 -9.79 -18.14
CA VAL A 343 5.10 -9.23 -18.17
C VAL A 343 5.22 -7.89 -17.45
N SER A 344 4.13 -7.43 -16.83
CA SER A 344 3.96 -6.07 -16.33
C SER A 344 3.78 -6.01 -14.81
N GLU A 345 4.00 -7.12 -14.11
CA GLU A 345 3.86 -7.20 -12.65
C GLU A 345 4.68 -6.12 -11.93
N MET A 346 4.12 -5.48 -10.89
CA MET A 346 4.90 -4.47 -10.15
C MET A 346 6.03 -5.14 -9.37
N ILE A 347 5.78 -6.31 -8.78
CA ILE A 347 6.79 -7.18 -8.19
C ILE A 347 6.61 -8.58 -8.79
N LYS A 348 7.65 -9.11 -9.45
CA LYS A 348 7.74 -10.53 -9.80
C LYS A 348 8.90 -11.16 -9.04
N SER A 349 8.68 -12.29 -8.39
CA SER A 349 9.74 -13.05 -7.73
C SER A 349 9.63 -14.54 -8.02
N ILE A 350 10.76 -15.14 -8.40
CA ILE A 350 10.86 -16.58 -8.61
C ILE A 350 11.92 -17.21 -7.71
N GLY A 351 11.75 -18.50 -7.44
CA GLY A 351 12.70 -19.28 -6.64
C GLY A 351 12.61 -18.98 -5.14
N VAL A 352 13.52 -19.58 -4.37
CA VAL A 352 13.41 -19.62 -2.89
C VAL A 352 14.37 -18.63 -2.26
N THR A 353 13.88 -17.85 -1.28
CA THR A 353 14.71 -16.96 -0.47
C THR A 353 15.85 -17.74 0.20
N PRO A 354 17.12 -17.28 0.11
CA PRO A 354 18.24 -17.96 0.75
C PRO A 354 18.02 -18.16 2.26
N SER A 355 18.52 -19.27 2.82
CA SER A 355 18.41 -19.56 4.26
C SER A 355 18.95 -18.40 5.12
N GLY A 356 18.17 -17.96 6.12
CA GLY A 356 18.49 -16.81 6.95
C GLY A 356 18.26 -15.44 6.28
N GLY A 357 17.78 -15.42 5.04
CA GLY A 357 17.33 -14.22 4.35
C GLY A 357 15.95 -13.75 4.80
N ARG A 358 15.47 -12.66 4.19
CA ARG A 358 14.17 -12.06 4.48
C ARG A 358 13.41 -11.81 3.18
N TYR A 359 12.09 -11.96 3.21
CA TYR A 359 11.22 -11.52 2.14
C TYR A 359 10.09 -10.69 2.76
N LEU A 360 10.31 -9.38 2.84
CA LEU A 360 9.31 -8.44 3.37
C LEU A 360 8.89 -7.43 2.29
N VAL A 361 7.59 -7.29 2.10
CA VAL A 361 6.96 -6.19 1.36
C VAL A 361 6.01 -5.48 2.30
N ALA A 362 6.36 -4.28 2.79
CA ALA A 362 5.57 -3.62 3.82
C ALA A 362 5.41 -2.10 3.72
N ASN A 363 4.23 -1.62 4.09
CA ASN A 363 3.89 -0.18 4.11
C ASN A 363 4.07 0.51 2.76
N ASN A 364 3.91 -0.21 1.65
CA ASN A 364 3.94 0.35 0.30
C ASN A 364 2.55 0.76 -0.15
N VAL A 365 2.51 1.65 -1.16
CA VAL A 365 1.30 2.00 -1.89
C VAL A 365 1.44 1.52 -3.33
N PHE A 366 0.51 0.70 -3.78
CA PHE A 366 0.44 0.19 -5.15
C PHE A 366 -0.75 0.81 -5.87
N GLY A 367 -0.49 1.47 -6.98
CA GLY A 367 -1.48 1.86 -7.97
C GLY A 367 -2.10 0.65 -8.65
N THR A 368 -2.87 0.88 -9.70
CA THR A 368 -3.63 -0.16 -10.39
C THR A 368 -2.84 -0.88 -11.48
N ASN A 369 -3.24 -2.12 -11.78
CA ASN A 369 -2.77 -2.89 -12.92
C ASN A 369 -3.95 -3.44 -13.74
N LYS A 370 -3.70 -3.84 -14.99
CA LYS A 370 -4.72 -4.26 -15.96
C LYS A 370 -4.29 -5.50 -16.75
N GLY A 371 -5.30 -6.15 -17.32
CA GLY A 371 -5.15 -7.42 -18.04
C GLY A 371 -4.59 -8.50 -17.11
N HIS A 372 -4.05 -9.55 -17.72
CA HIS A 372 -3.44 -10.68 -17.02
C HIS A 372 -2.07 -10.31 -16.43
N ASN A 373 -2.04 -9.31 -15.56
CA ASN A 373 -0.83 -8.83 -14.89
C ASN A 373 -1.13 -8.54 -13.42
N ASP A 374 -0.41 -9.24 -12.56
CA ASP A 374 -0.62 -9.10 -11.13
C ASP A 374 0.03 -7.84 -10.58
N ILE A 375 -0.30 -7.43 -9.35
CA ILE A 375 0.52 -6.44 -8.64
C ILE A 375 1.78 -7.12 -8.12
N ILE A 376 1.62 -8.24 -7.41
CA ILE A 376 2.70 -9.06 -6.87
C ILE A 376 2.48 -10.50 -7.29
N ASP A 377 3.45 -11.04 -8.00
CA ASP A 377 3.55 -12.45 -8.37
C ASP A 377 4.80 -13.02 -7.71
N ALA A 378 4.62 -13.94 -6.75
CA ALA A 378 5.71 -14.38 -5.89
C ALA A 378 5.69 -15.86 -5.49
N ASP A 379 6.81 -16.53 -5.75
CA ASP A 379 7.18 -17.78 -5.10
C ASP A 379 7.66 -17.53 -3.66
N SER A 380 7.13 -18.30 -2.71
CA SER A 380 7.53 -18.32 -1.29
C SER A 380 8.14 -19.65 -0.87
N GLY A 381 8.88 -19.63 0.24
CA GLY A 381 9.39 -20.84 0.90
C GLY A 381 8.32 -21.58 1.71
N ARG A 382 8.75 -22.62 2.44
CA ARG A 382 7.92 -23.40 3.36
C ARG A 382 8.38 -23.28 4.80
N VAL A 383 7.45 -22.95 5.70
CA VAL A 383 7.70 -22.91 7.15
C VAL A 383 8.13 -24.28 7.66
N ALA A 384 7.52 -25.36 7.15
CA ALA A 384 7.85 -26.73 7.51
C ALA A 384 9.32 -27.13 7.21
N ASN A 385 9.96 -26.44 6.26
CA ASN A 385 11.36 -26.64 5.90
C ASN A 385 12.32 -25.69 6.64
N GLY A 386 11.80 -24.76 7.45
CA GLY A 386 12.60 -23.69 8.06
C GLY A 386 13.08 -22.66 7.03
N GLU A 387 12.39 -22.53 5.90
CA GLU A 387 12.70 -21.55 4.86
C GLU A 387 12.05 -20.20 5.19
N PRO A 388 12.69 -19.06 4.86
CA PRO A 388 12.03 -17.77 4.93
C PRO A 388 10.84 -17.72 3.97
N ILE A 389 9.75 -17.10 4.44
CA ILE A 389 8.52 -16.95 3.66
C ILE A 389 8.27 -15.49 3.29
N VAL A 390 7.48 -15.30 2.24
CA VAL A 390 6.94 -14.00 1.83
C VAL A 390 6.06 -13.44 2.94
N GLN A 391 6.30 -12.17 3.27
CA GLN A 391 5.51 -11.38 4.21
C GLN A 391 5.03 -10.09 3.54
N ILE A 392 3.72 -9.91 3.45
CA ILE A 392 3.08 -8.74 2.81
C ILE A 392 2.26 -8.02 3.89
N ILE A 393 2.78 -6.90 4.39
CA ILE A 393 2.28 -6.29 5.63
C ILE A 393 1.99 -4.79 5.48
N GLY A 394 0.77 -4.36 5.83
CA GLY A 394 0.46 -2.93 5.95
C GLY A 394 0.48 -2.14 4.65
N ASN A 395 0.38 -2.81 3.50
CA ASN A 395 0.37 -2.16 2.19
C ASN A 395 -1.05 -1.68 1.83
N TYR A 396 -1.12 -0.69 0.93
CA TYR A 396 -2.36 -0.23 0.33
C TYR A 396 -2.35 -0.53 -1.17
N PHE A 397 -3.38 -1.20 -1.67
CA PHE A 397 -3.54 -1.55 -3.07
C PHE A 397 -4.80 -0.87 -3.64
N HIS A 398 -4.62 -0.12 -4.73
CA HIS A 398 -5.68 0.69 -5.34
C HIS A 398 -6.64 -0.12 -6.23
N GLY A 399 -6.24 -1.31 -6.69
CA GLY A 399 -7.07 -2.22 -7.47
C GLY A 399 -6.32 -2.93 -8.59
N ALA A 400 -6.96 -3.96 -9.14
CA ALA A 400 -6.47 -4.70 -10.30
C ALA A 400 -7.64 -5.23 -11.13
N GLY A 401 -7.37 -5.42 -12.42
CA GLY A 401 -8.25 -6.11 -13.36
C GLY A 401 -8.22 -7.64 -13.27
N ASP A 402 -7.20 -8.17 -12.58
CA ASP A 402 -6.95 -9.61 -12.39
C ASP A 402 -6.53 -9.88 -10.94
N GLU A 403 -5.47 -10.65 -10.68
CA GLU A 403 -4.91 -10.78 -9.34
C GLU A 403 -4.20 -9.50 -8.86
N GLU A 404 -4.41 -9.12 -7.60
CA GLU A 404 -3.43 -8.27 -6.94
C GLU A 404 -2.23 -9.09 -6.49
N LEU A 405 -2.47 -10.19 -5.77
CA LEU A 405 -1.42 -11.09 -5.29
C LEU A 405 -1.61 -12.48 -5.90
N ASP A 406 -0.69 -12.93 -6.77
CA ASP A 406 -0.57 -14.35 -7.14
C ASP A 406 0.61 -14.99 -6.38
N LEU A 407 0.29 -16.00 -5.56
CA LEU A 407 1.18 -16.48 -4.52
C LEU A 407 1.41 -17.99 -4.62
N GLY A 408 2.68 -18.36 -4.55
CA GLY A 408 3.14 -19.74 -4.35
C GLY A 408 3.80 -19.91 -2.98
N GLY A 409 3.71 -21.10 -2.38
CA GLY A 409 4.37 -21.39 -1.09
C GLY A 409 3.57 -20.93 0.15
N ASP A 410 4.20 -20.98 1.33
CA ASP A 410 3.57 -20.49 2.57
C ASP A 410 3.72 -18.96 2.63
N VAL A 411 2.67 -18.21 2.96
CA VAL A 411 2.72 -16.73 2.95
C VAL A 411 2.02 -16.12 4.16
N TYR A 412 2.55 -15.00 4.66
CA TYR A 412 1.91 -14.19 5.69
C TYR A 412 1.44 -12.84 5.13
N VAL A 413 0.12 -12.62 5.10
CA VAL A 413 -0.52 -11.41 4.57
C VAL A 413 -1.28 -10.70 5.70
N ALA A 414 -0.79 -9.56 6.16
CA ALA A 414 -1.33 -8.92 7.36
C ALA A 414 -1.53 -7.40 7.29
N GLY A 415 -2.69 -6.91 7.72
CA GLY A 415 -2.91 -5.47 7.90
C GLY A 415 -2.96 -4.64 6.62
N ASN A 416 -3.11 -5.27 5.45
CA ASN A 416 -3.17 -4.58 4.16
C ASN A 416 -4.61 -4.10 3.85
N VAL A 417 -4.71 -3.16 2.92
CA VAL A 417 -5.98 -2.66 2.38
C VAL A 417 -6.03 -2.95 0.88
N PHE A 418 -7.00 -3.76 0.47
CA PHE A 418 -7.28 -4.18 -0.91
C PHE A 418 -8.56 -3.50 -1.38
N THR A 419 -8.53 -2.79 -2.51
CA THR A 419 -9.69 -2.04 -3.01
C THR A 419 -9.88 -2.21 -4.51
N ASN A 420 -11.12 -2.25 -5.00
CA ASN A 420 -11.46 -2.18 -6.43
C ASN A 420 -10.82 -3.30 -7.26
N ILE A 421 -11.11 -4.54 -6.89
CA ILE A 421 -10.69 -5.73 -7.63
C ILE A 421 -11.87 -6.19 -8.46
N ILE A 422 -11.83 -5.87 -9.74
CA ILE A 422 -12.95 -6.04 -10.66
C ILE A 422 -12.38 -6.66 -11.92
N LYS A 423 -12.86 -7.86 -12.30
CA LYS A 423 -12.42 -8.50 -13.55
C LYS A 423 -12.59 -7.51 -14.70
N ASP A 424 -11.46 -7.14 -15.30
CA ASP A 424 -11.48 -6.27 -16.45
C ASP A 424 -11.72 -7.07 -17.73
N ASP A 425 -12.03 -6.34 -18.79
CA ASP A 425 -12.18 -6.94 -20.09
C ASP A 425 -10.82 -7.38 -20.64
N GLU A 426 -9.72 -6.70 -20.34
CA GLU A 426 -8.39 -6.91 -20.94
C GLU A 426 -7.73 -8.25 -20.58
N THR A 427 -8.20 -8.89 -19.52
CA THR A 427 -7.62 -10.15 -19.07
C THR A 427 -7.90 -11.28 -20.07
N SER A 428 -6.83 -11.94 -20.51
CA SER A 428 -6.88 -12.87 -21.65
C SER A 428 -7.33 -14.30 -21.29
N ASP A 429 -7.41 -14.59 -19.99
CA ASP A 429 -7.58 -15.93 -19.43
C ASP A 429 -9.03 -16.23 -18.98
N ARG A 430 -9.22 -17.28 -18.17
CA ARG A 430 -10.53 -17.65 -17.60
C ARG A 430 -10.59 -17.46 -16.08
N GLY A 431 -9.53 -16.93 -15.48
CA GLY A 431 -9.42 -16.68 -14.06
C GLY A 431 -10.36 -15.59 -13.57
N TYR A 432 -10.37 -15.37 -12.27
CA TYR A 432 -11.11 -14.29 -11.63
C TYR A 432 -10.16 -13.16 -11.26
N ALA A 433 -10.69 -11.95 -11.05
CA ALA A 433 -9.91 -10.94 -10.36
C ALA A 433 -9.95 -11.24 -8.85
N ASN A 434 -8.78 -11.29 -8.22
CA ASN A 434 -8.68 -11.70 -6.82
C ASN A 434 -7.75 -10.77 -6.06
N ALA A 435 -8.13 -10.41 -4.82
CA ALA A 435 -7.15 -9.75 -3.95
C ALA A 435 -5.94 -10.67 -3.70
N ILE A 436 -6.21 -11.97 -3.57
CA ILE A 436 -5.22 -13.02 -3.36
C ILE A 436 -5.61 -14.25 -4.18
N SER A 437 -4.69 -14.81 -4.94
CA SER A 437 -4.79 -16.10 -5.63
C SER A 437 -3.63 -16.97 -5.19
N THR A 438 -3.76 -18.28 -5.36
CA THR A 438 -2.70 -19.23 -5.03
C THR A 438 -2.50 -20.21 -6.18
N GLY A 439 -1.28 -20.65 -6.49
CA GLY A 439 -1.13 -21.73 -7.47
C GLY A 439 0.29 -22.05 -7.94
N ASP A 440 1.24 -21.13 -7.80
CA ASP A 440 2.48 -21.22 -8.59
C ASP A 440 3.62 -22.05 -7.98
N ALA A 441 3.75 -22.08 -6.64
CA ALA A 441 4.87 -22.76 -5.96
C ALA A 441 4.43 -23.89 -5.01
N GLY A 442 4.08 -25.02 -5.62
CA GLY A 442 3.88 -26.30 -4.94
C GLY A 442 2.54 -26.43 -4.22
N ARG A 443 2.14 -27.67 -3.95
CA ARG A 443 0.85 -28.01 -3.33
C ARG A 443 0.90 -27.92 -1.80
N GLU A 444 -0.26 -28.03 -1.16
CA GLU A 444 -0.36 -28.13 0.31
C GLU A 444 0.28 -26.92 1.04
N THR A 445 0.07 -25.71 0.51
CA THR A 445 0.54 -24.44 1.11
C THR A 445 -0.45 -23.89 2.13
N THR A 446 0.05 -23.04 3.04
CA THR A 446 -0.81 -22.23 3.90
C THR A 446 -0.58 -20.75 3.68
N ILE A 447 -1.66 -20.04 3.33
CA ILE A 447 -1.70 -18.58 3.26
C ILE A 447 -2.41 -18.04 4.50
N VAL A 448 -1.67 -17.36 5.37
CA VAL A 448 -2.21 -16.77 6.60
C VAL A 448 -2.58 -15.32 6.33
N VAL A 449 -3.88 -15.03 6.33
CA VAL A 449 -4.48 -13.75 5.98
C VAL A 449 -5.14 -13.15 7.22
N VAL A 450 -4.53 -12.11 7.78
CA VAL A 450 -5.00 -11.55 9.06
C VAL A 450 -5.09 -10.03 9.09
N ARG A 451 -6.15 -9.50 9.68
CA ARG A 451 -6.33 -8.06 9.89
C ARG A 451 -6.33 -7.22 8.60
N ASN A 452 -6.65 -7.81 7.45
CA ASN A 452 -6.72 -7.08 6.18
C ASN A 452 -8.12 -6.51 5.96
N VAL A 453 -8.20 -5.43 5.19
CA VAL A 453 -9.45 -4.85 4.69
C VAL A 453 -9.57 -5.19 3.21
N PHE A 454 -10.69 -5.80 2.81
CA PHE A 454 -11.06 -6.05 1.42
C PHE A 454 -12.35 -5.28 1.14
N TRP A 455 -12.31 -4.37 0.16
CA TRP A 455 -13.44 -3.52 -0.15
C TRP A 455 -13.68 -3.42 -1.66
N ASN A 456 -14.91 -3.69 -2.10
CA ASN A 456 -15.30 -3.62 -3.52
C ASN A 456 -14.47 -4.61 -4.36
N VAL A 457 -14.69 -5.91 -4.11
CA VAL A 457 -13.87 -7.01 -4.67
C VAL A 457 -14.72 -8.11 -5.29
N ASP A 458 -14.22 -8.79 -6.31
CA ASP A 458 -14.77 -10.07 -6.78
C ASP A 458 -14.53 -11.18 -5.72
N HIS A 459 -13.29 -11.28 -5.22
CA HIS A 459 -12.89 -12.22 -4.17
C HIS A 459 -11.82 -11.64 -3.24
N ALA A 460 -11.89 -11.98 -1.94
CA ALA A 460 -10.81 -11.66 -1.00
C ALA A 460 -9.67 -12.69 -1.08
N ILE A 461 -9.97 -13.95 -1.37
CA ILE A 461 -8.97 -14.95 -1.70
C ILE A 461 -9.56 -16.07 -2.57
N ASN A 462 -8.80 -16.51 -3.57
CA ASN A 462 -9.06 -17.68 -4.39
C ASN A 462 -7.98 -18.73 -4.14
N LEU A 463 -8.38 -19.95 -3.77
CA LEU A 463 -7.50 -21.06 -3.44
C LEU A 463 -7.49 -22.11 -4.56
N LYS A 464 -6.29 -22.37 -5.11
CA LYS A 464 -5.97 -23.42 -6.10
C LYS A 464 -4.85 -24.32 -5.56
N GLU A 465 -4.51 -25.39 -6.27
CA GLU A 465 -3.38 -26.31 -5.99
C GLU A 465 -3.32 -26.90 -4.57
N ASP A 466 -4.46 -27.27 -4.00
CA ASP A 466 -4.57 -27.77 -2.62
C ASP A 466 -3.98 -26.78 -1.57
N ALA A 467 -4.03 -25.48 -1.86
CA ALA A 467 -3.69 -24.43 -0.91
C ALA A 467 -4.82 -24.23 0.10
N ALA A 468 -4.45 -23.89 1.34
CA ALA A 468 -5.40 -23.63 2.41
C ALA A 468 -5.13 -22.27 3.07
N THR A 469 -6.14 -21.70 3.75
CA THR A 469 -6.00 -20.40 4.41
C THR A 469 -6.37 -20.41 5.89
N ILE A 470 -5.59 -19.66 6.68
CA ILE A 470 -6.01 -19.15 7.99
C ILE A 470 -6.47 -17.71 7.77
N PHE A 471 -7.76 -17.46 7.88
CA PHE A 471 -8.39 -16.18 7.59
C PHE A 471 -8.95 -15.59 8.90
N GLU A 472 -8.16 -14.74 9.58
CA GLU A 472 -8.49 -14.25 10.92
C GLU A 472 -8.63 -12.72 10.99
N HIS A 473 -9.74 -12.24 11.56
CA HIS A 473 -9.96 -10.82 11.84
C HIS A 473 -9.82 -9.90 10.62
N ASN A 474 -10.20 -10.34 9.43
CA ASN A 474 -10.31 -9.48 8.25
C ASN A 474 -11.67 -8.78 8.19
N THR A 475 -11.71 -7.60 7.58
CA THR A 475 -12.95 -6.88 7.23
C THR A 475 -13.17 -7.03 5.73
N VAL A 476 -14.24 -7.71 5.32
CA VAL A 476 -14.60 -7.93 3.91
C VAL A 476 -15.94 -7.24 3.66
N VAL A 477 -15.94 -6.26 2.76
CA VAL A 477 -17.10 -5.40 2.51
C VAL A 477 -17.34 -5.26 1.01
N THR A 478 -18.58 -5.47 0.57
CA THR A 478 -18.98 -5.35 -0.84
C THR A 478 -18.20 -6.33 -1.71
N VAL A 479 -18.63 -7.58 -1.67
CA VAL A 479 -18.22 -8.61 -2.65
C VAL A 479 -19.24 -8.61 -3.78
N HIS A 480 -18.79 -8.57 -5.03
CA HIS A 480 -19.69 -8.50 -6.18
C HIS A 480 -20.59 -9.73 -6.31
N ASP A 481 -21.80 -9.54 -6.88
CA ASP A 481 -22.71 -10.63 -7.22
C ASP A 481 -22.15 -11.53 -8.33
N ASP A 482 -22.69 -12.74 -8.48
CA ASP A 482 -22.36 -13.63 -9.60
C ASP A 482 -22.61 -12.93 -10.96
N PHE A 483 -21.64 -13.02 -11.86
CA PHE A 483 -21.76 -12.47 -13.22
C PHE A 483 -21.13 -13.39 -14.26
N ILE A 484 -21.43 -13.12 -15.54
CA ILE A 484 -20.74 -13.75 -16.68
C ILE A 484 -19.86 -12.67 -17.30
N ASP A 485 -18.55 -12.91 -17.40
CA ASP A 485 -17.61 -11.98 -18.01
C ASP A 485 -17.83 -11.85 -19.54
N ARG A 486 -17.08 -10.96 -20.20
CA ARG A 486 -17.20 -10.78 -21.66
C ARG A 486 -16.80 -12.03 -22.47
N HIS A 487 -16.01 -12.93 -21.88
CA HIS A 487 -15.51 -14.18 -22.47
C HIS A 487 -16.52 -15.34 -22.29
N GLY A 488 -17.59 -15.12 -21.54
CA GLY A 488 -18.62 -16.11 -21.24
C GLY A 488 -18.28 -17.01 -20.05
N ASN A 489 -17.26 -16.67 -19.26
CA ASN A 489 -16.90 -17.42 -18.06
C ASN A 489 -17.76 -16.94 -16.87
N PRO A 490 -18.26 -17.86 -16.05
CA PRO A 490 -18.99 -17.50 -14.85
C PRO A 490 -18.02 -17.07 -13.74
N ASN A 491 -18.19 -15.87 -13.22
CA ASN A 491 -17.60 -15.43 -11.95
C ASN A 491 -18.60 -15.68 -10.82
N VAL A 492 -18.13 -16.40 -9.79
CA VAL A 492 -18.92 -16.78 -8.61
C VAL A 492 -18.47 -15.92 -7.43
N GLY A 493 -19.11 -14.77 -7.24
CA GLY A 493 -18.72 -13.80 -6.22
C GLY A 493 -18.75 -14.40 -4.82
N SER A 494 -17.63 -14.35 -4.11
CA SER A 494 -17.50 -14.89 -2.75
C SER A 494 -16.30 -14.32 -2.01
N ALA A 495 -16.33 -14.29 -0.67
CA ALA A 495 -15.14 -13.84 0.07
C ALA A 495 -13.95 -14.80 -0.14
N ILE A 496 -14.20 -16.11 -0.04
CA ILE A 496 -13.20 -17.17 -0.17
C ILE A 496 -13.68 -18.14 -1.26
N ASN A 497 -13.05 -18.12 -2.43
CA ASN A 497 -13.33 -19.06 -3.52
C ASN A 497 -12.37 -20.24 -3.49
N LEU A 498 -12.87 -21.47 -3.67
CA LEU A 498 -12.06 -22.69 -3.56
C LEU A 498 -11.90 -23.46 -4.88
N TYR A 499 -12.48 -22.96 -5.96
CA TYR A 499 -12.34 -23.58 -7.27
C TYR A 499 -12.76 -22.59 -8.36
N VAL A 500 -11.99 -22.53 -9.44
CA VAL A 500 -12.34 -21.81 -10.68
C VAL A 500 -12.48 -22.87 -11.77
N ASP A 501 -13.59 -22.88 -12.51
CA ASP A 501 -13.84 -23.91 -13.53
C ASP A 501 -13.11 -23.61 -14.84
N GLU A 502 -11.80 -23.89 -14.84
CA GLU A 502 -10.90 -23.62 -15.96
C GLU A 502 -10.11 -24.86 -16.43
N PRO A 503 -9.53 -24.84 -17.64
CA PRO A 503 -8.68 -25.93 -18.09
C PRO A 503 -7.47 -26.14 -17.17
N GLY A 504 -7.41 -27.31 -16.51
CA GLY A 504 -6.35 -27.61 -15.56
C GLY A 504 -6.65 -27.19 -14.12
N ALA A 505 -7.87 -26.72 -13.85
CA ALA A 505 -8.31 -26.29 -12.54
C ALA A 505 -7.98 -27.28 -11.42
N THR A 506 -7.51 -26.74 -10.32
CA THR A 506 -7.28 -27.45 -9.07
C THR A 506 -8.11 -26.84 -7.95
N SER A 507 -8.50 -27.68 -6.99
CA SER A 507 -9.28 -27.25 -5.85
C SER A 507 -8.38 -26.66 -4.75
N GLY A 508 -8.88 -25.66 -4.05
CA GLY A 508 -8.42 -25.28 -2.74
C GLY A 508 -8.61 -26.43 -1.74
N ALA A 509 -7.70 -26.52 -0.78
CA ALA A 509 -7.73 -27.50 0.28
C ALA A 509 -8.78 -27.16 1.34
N GLY A 510 -8.83 -25.90 1.80
CA GLY A 510 -9.75 -25.51 2.86
C GLY A 510 -9.45 -24.15 3.51
N ALA A 511 -10.25 -23.81 4.52
CA ALA A 511 -10.16 -22.54 5.22
C ALA A 511 -10.52 -22.68 6.71
N PHE A 512 -9.69 -22.11 7.57
CA PHE A 512 -10.04 -21.75 8.95
C PHE A 512 -10.41 -20.26 9.00
N VAL A 513 -11.61 -19.93 9.46
CA VAL A 513 -12.18 -18.58 9.37
C VAL A 513 -12.67 -18.13 10.74
N ALA A 514 -12.01 -17.13 11.34
CA ALA A 514 -12.39 -16.64 12.68
C ALA A 514 -12.24 -15.13 12.93
N GLY A 515 -13.17 -14.55 13.70
CA GLY A 515 -13.11 -13.14 14.12
C GLY A 515 -13.30 -12.12 12.99
N ASN A 516 -13.63 -12.56 11.78
CA ASN A 516 -13.81 -11.68 10.63
C ASN A 516 -15.14 -10.93 10.69
N LEU A 517 -15.22 -9.84 9.93
CA LEU A 517 -16.44 -9.10 9.66
C LEU A 517 -16.73 -9.17 8.16
N PHE A 518 -17.86 -9.78 7.79
CA PHE A 518 -18.36 -9.78 6.41
C PHE A 518 -19.63 -8.93 6.32
N TRP A 519 -19.65 -8.00 5.36
CA TRP A 519 -20.76 -7.07 5.16
C TRP A 519 -21.02 -6.87 3.67
N ASP A 520 -22.28 -6.90 3.24
CA ASP A 520 -22.61 -6.81 1.81
C ASP A 520 -21.84 -7.87 0.98
N VAL A 521 -22.00 -9.13 1.37
CA VAL A 521 -21.33 -10.29 0.75
C VAL A 521 -22.38 -11.31 0.33
N PRO A 522 -22.41 -11.78 -0.94
CA PRO A 522 -23.38 -12.75 -1.40
C PRO A 522 -23.20 -14.10 -0.69
N ARG A 523 -21.94 -14.51 -0.45
CA ARG A 523 -21.55 -15.73 0.28
C ARG A 523 -20.11 -15.67 0.80
N ILE A 524 -19.84 -16.35 1.91
CA ILE A 524 -18.46 -16.48 2.44
C ILE A 524 -17.63 -17.42 1.57
N PHE A 525 -18.18 -18.58 1.21
CA PHE A 525 -17.46 -19.62 0.47
C PHE A 525 -18.05 -19.83 -0.93
N GLY A 526 -17.21 -19.73 -1.96
CA GLY A 526 -17.52 -20.08 -3.34
C GLY A 526 -16.94 -21.45 -3.72
N ASN A 527 -17.71 -22.23 -4.47
CA ASN A 527 -17.27 -23.45 -5.16
C ASN A 527 -16.56 -24.53 -4.29
N ALA A 528 -16.83 -24.57 -2.98
CA ALA A 528 -16.15 -25.46 -2.03
C ALA A 528 -16.33 -26.97 -2.26
N ASP A 529 -17.32 -27.38 -3.06
CA ASP A 529 -17.64 -28.78 -3.41
C ASP A 529 -17.40 -29.11 -4.88
N LEU A 530 -16.62 -28.28 -5.58
CA LEU A 530 -16.20 -28.47 -6.97
C LEU A 530 -14.72 -28.87 -7.09
N PRO A 531 -14.38 -29.72 -8.09
CA PRO A 531 -15.31 -30.51 -8.89
C PRO A 531 -16.03 -31.58 -8.06
N VAL A 532 -17.10 -32.16 -8.60
CA VAL A 532 -17.91 -33.16 -7.90
C VAL A 532 -17.03 -34.30 -7.36
N GLY A 533 -16.94 -34.40 -6.02
CA GLY A 533 -16.14 -35.43 -5.35
C GLY A 533 -15.04 -34.86 -4.46
N THR A 534 -14.68 -33.59 -4.66
CA THR A 534 -13.79 -32.84 -3.77
C THR A 534 -14.54 -32.41 -2.51
N VAL A 535 -13.83 -32.36 -1.38
CA VAL A 535 -14.33 -31.82 -0.12
C VAL A 535 -13.27 -30.91 0.47
N SER A 536 -13.55 -29.62 0.48
CA SER A 536 -12.72 -28.64 1.17
C SER A 536 -12.94 -28.71 2.68
N GLN A 537 -11.87 -28.66 3.48
CA GLN A 537 -11.99 -28.61 4.94
C GLN A 537 -12.31 -27.18 5.38
N LEU A 538 -13.50 -26.97 5.93
CA LEU A 538 -13.96 -25.65 6.37
C LEU A 538 -14.18 -25.65 7.89
N GLU A 539 -13.54 -24.71 8.57
CA GLU A 539 -13.69 -24.48 10.01
C GLU A 539 -14.06 -23.01 10.24
N VAL A 540 -15.22 -22.77 10.83
CA VAL A 540 -15.74 -21.41 11.04
C VAL A 540 -15.99 -21.19 12.52
N GLN A 541 -15.43 -20.11 13.09
CA GLN A 541 -15.54 -19.81 14.50
C GLN A 541 -15.72 -18.32 14.74
N ALA A 542 -16.83 -17.93 15.36
CA ALA A 542 -17.09 -16.55 15.79
C ALA A 542 -16.74 -15.53 14.70
N ASN A 543 -17.57 -15.42 13.66
CA ASN A 543 -17.48 -14.35 12.65
C ASN A 543 -18.72 -13.46 12.72
N PHE A 544 -18.58 -12.18 12.36
CA PHE A 544 -19.66 -11.21 12.35
C PHE A 544 -20.20 -11.05 10.93
N LEU A 545 -21.53 -11.08 10.81
CA LEU A 545 -22.23 -11.02 9.53
C LEU A 545 -23.35 -9.99 9.56
N GLN A 546 -23.60 -9.38 8.40
CA GLN A 546 -24.84 -8.65 8.18
C GLN A 546 -26.07 -9.59 8.36
N PRO A 547 -27.19 -9.12 8.94
CA PRO A 547 -28.39 -9.94 9.12
C PRO A 547 -29.01 -10.48 7.81
N GLU A 548 -28.73 -9.89 6.65
CA GLU A 548 -29.32 -10.22 5.34
C GLU A 548 -28.32 -10.83 4.33
N VAL A 549 -27.57 -11.87 4.69
CA VAL A 549 -26.76 -12.58 3.67
C VAL A 549 -27.65 -13.38 2.71
N GLY A 550 -27.44 -13.16 1.41
CA GLY A 550 -28.25 -13.71 0.32
C GLY A 550 -28.22 -15.23 0.23
N ASP A 551 -27.06 -15.85 0.51
CA ASP A 551 -26.91 -17.30 0.59
C ASP A 551 -26.05 -17.72 1.81
N SER A 552 -26.66 -18.45 2.73
CA SER A 552 -25.97 -19.04 3.90
C SER A 552 -25.61 -20.51 3.70
N THR A 553 -25.90 -21.07 2.52
CA THR A 553 -25.61 -22.46 2.19
C THR A 553 -24.17 -22.59 1.70
N VAL A 554 -23.40 -23.42 2.39
CA VAL A 554 -22.05 -23.83 1.97
C VAL A 554 -22.19 -25.04 1.05
N GLY A 555 -22.65 -24.82 -0.19
CA GLY A 555 -22.86 -25.87 -1.19
C GLY A 555 -24.09 -26.78 -0.96
N ALA A 556 -24.33 -27.70 -1.90
CA ALA A 556 -25.62 -28.40 -2.06
C ALA A 556 -25.68 -29.86 -1.51
N ARG A 557 -24.95 -30.20 -0.43
CA ARG A 557 -24.92 -31.59 0.11
C ARG A 557 -25.66 -31.81 1.45
N PRO A 558 -26.36 -32.94 1.65
CA PRO A 558 -26.96 -33.31 2.93
C PRO A 558 -25.91 -33.78 3.95
N GLY A 559 -25.91 -33.23 5.17
CA GLY A 559 -25.16 -33.73 6.33
C GLY A 559 -23.74 -33.16 6.54
N THR A 560 -23.28 -32.27 5.65
CA THR A 560 -22.04 -31.48 5.77
C THR A 560 -22.26 -30.00 5.47
N VAL A 561 -23.52 -29.54 5.37
CA VAL A 561 -23.82 -28.12 5.56
C VAL A 561 -23.19 -27.77 6.91
N LEU A 562 -22.10 -27.01 6.89
CA LEU A 562 -21.68 -26.27 8.06
C LEU A 562 -22.89 -25.44 8.44
N ASP A 563 -23.59 -25.86 9.49
CA ASP A 563 -24.62 -25.04 10.09
C ASP A 563 -23.91 -23.85 10.73
N LEU A 564 -23.68 -22.82 9.91
CA LEU A 564 -23.03 -21.59 10.32
C LEU A 564 -23.85 -20.86 11.39
N SER A 565 -25.13 -21.22 11.60
CA SER A 565 -26.05 -20.47 12.48
C SER A 565 -25.58 -20.37 13.94
N ASN A 566 -24.77 -21.33 14.42
CA ASN A 566 -24.19 -21.31 15.77
C ASN A 566 -22.77 -20.73 15.83
N GLN A 567 -22.15 -20.43 14.69
CA GLN A 567 -20.78 -19.92 14.57
C GLN A 567 -20.72 -18.47 14.07
N LEU A 568 -21.87 -17.92 13.69
CA LEU A 568 -22.04 -16.56 13.19
C LEU A 568 -22.73 -15.68 14.22
N ARG A 569 -22.26 -14.44 14.31
CA ARG A 569 -22.90 -13.37 15.06
C ARG A 569 -23.53 -12.39 14.06
N LEU A 570 -24.85 -12.38 14.02
CA LEU A 570 -25.60 -11.40 13.23
C LEU A 570 -25.72 -10.09 14.01
N GLY A 571 -25.47 -8.97 13.34
CA GLY A 571 -25.65 -7.66 13.96
C GLY A 571 -25.31 -6.51 13.03
N ALA A 572 -25.50 -5.28 13.51
CA ALA A 572 -25.14 -4.08 12.76
C ALA A 572 -23.66 -3.71 12.95
N ALA A 573 -22.91 -3.61 11.85
CA ALA A 573 -21.51 -3.20 11.86
C ALA A 573 -21.34 -1.69 12.11
N ASN A 574 -22.28 -0.85 11.65
CA ASN A 574 -22.27 0.61 11.84
C ASN A 574 -20.90 1.25 11.53
N PHE A 575 -20.41 1.10 10.29
CA PHE A 575 -19.16 1.73 9.87
C PHE A 575 -19.20 3.25 9.95
N VAL A 576 -18.04 3.90 10.02
CA VAL A 576 -17.92 5.36 10.08
C VAL A 576 -18.46 6.02 8.81
N ASP A 577 -17.95 5.63 7.64
CA ASP A 577 -18.48 6.11 6.35
C ASP A 577 -18.09 5.16 5.20
N MET A 578 -18.99 4.21 4.89
CA MET A 578 -18.78 3.26 3.81
C MET A 578 -18.72 3.91 2.42
N ALA A 579 -19.36 5.07 2.22
CA ALA A 579 -19.48 5.66 0.89
C ALA A 579 -18.13 6.18 0.36
N VAL A 580 -17.19 6.44 1.27
CA VAL A 580 -15.83 6.91 0.97
C VAL A 580 -14.75 5.91 1.39
N GLY A 581 -15.13 4.69 1.78
CA GLY A 581 -14.18 3.63 2.15
C GLY A 581 -13.68 3.65 3.59
N ASP A 582 -14.28 4.47 4.48
CA ASP A 582 -13.93 4.46 5.89
C ASP A 582 -14.65 3.32 6.62
N LEU A 583 -14.06 2.13 6.53
CA LEU A 583 -14.57 0.87 7.07
C LEU A 583 -14.21 0.63 8.54
N ARG A 584 -13.82 1.68 9.28
CA ARG A 584 -13.67 1.60 10.74
C ARG A 584 -15.05 1.42 11.39
N LEU A 585 -15.10 0.70 12.51
CA LEU A 585 -16.34 0.56 13.28
C LEU A 585 -16.70 1.89 13.96
N GLY A 586 -17.90 2.38 13.69
CA GLY A 586 -18.46 3.58 14.28
C GLY A 586 -19.13 3.34 15.64
N ALA A 587 -19.52 4.44 16.29
CA ALA A 587 -20.18 4.40 17.58
C ALA A 587 -21.49 3.58 17.52
N GLY A 588 -21.65 2.63 18.45
CA GLY A 588 -22.83 1.77 18.53
C GLY A 588 -22.78 0.52 17.64
N SER A 589 -21.64 0.25 16.98
CA SER A 589 -21.41 -1.05 16.34
C SER A 589 -21.56 -2.20 17.33
N GLN A 590 -22.25 -3.27 16.92
CA GLN A 590 -22.39 -4.49 17.71
C GLN A 590 -21.20 -5.45 17.55
N ALA A 591 -20.25 -5.11 16.68
CA ALA A 591 -19.01 -5.83 16.44
C ALA A 591 -17.88 -5.40 17.41
N ILE A 592 -18.03 -4.27 18.12
CA ILE A 592 -17.03 -3.77 19.07
C ILE A 592 -17.00 -4.63 20.34
N GLY A 593 -15.82 -5.07 20.77
CA GLY A 593 -15.54 -5.72 22.04
C GLY A 593 -16.22 -7.07 22.26
N THR A 594 -16.60 -7.75 21.19
CA THR A 594 -17.48 -8.93 21.26
C THR A 594 -16.96 -10.17 20.54
N ALA A 595 -15.82 -10.07 19.88
CA ALA A 595 -15.05 -11.21 19.40
C ALA A 595 -14.30 -11.88 20.58
N PRO A 596 -13.71 -13.07 20.38
CA PRO A 596 -12.84 -13.69 21.39
C PRO A 596 -11.78 -12.71 21.93
N PHE A 597 -11.35 -12.92 23.18
CA PHE A 597 -10.49 -11.97 23.94
C PHE A 597 -11.11 -10.58 24.21
N GLY A 598 -12.39 -10.36 23.89
CA GLY A 598 -13.00 -9.03 24.00
C GLY A 598 -12.52 -8.08 22.91
N MET A 599 -12.04 -8.63 21.79
CA MET A 599 -11.63 -7.88 20.61
C MET A 599 -12.83 -7.37 19.81
N ASP A 600 -12.57 -6.43 18.91
CA ASP A 600 -13.49 -6.10 17.83
C ASP A 600 -13.46 -7.19 16.75
N TYR A 601 -14.57 -7.37 16.05
CA TYR A 601 -14.56 -8.14 14.81
C TYR A 601 -13.91 -7.33 13.67
N GLY A 602 -13.19 -8.02 12.79
CA GLY A 602 -12.55 -7.41 11.62
C GLY A 602 -11.19 -6.77 11.90
N ALA A 603 -10.73 -6.00 10.91
CA ALA A 603 -9.33 -5.62 10.70
C ALA A 603 -8.74 -4.63 11.72
N SER A 604 -9.58 -3.90 12.45
CA SER A 604 -9.13 -2.80 13.32
C SER A 604 -8.44 -3.23 14.61
N VAL A 605 -8.31 -4.54 14.86
CA VAL A 605 -7.67 -5.06 16.08
C VAL A 605 -6.13 -4.92 16.01
N PRO A 606 -5.47 -4.52 17.11
CA PRO A 606 -4.01 -4.53 17.19
C PRO A 606 -3.37 -5.89 16.90
N ALA A 607 -2.20 -5.86 16.25
CA ALA A 607 -1.32 -7.02 16.09
C ALA A 607 -0.71 -7.47 17.44
N GLY A 608 -0.14 -8.68 17.46
CA GLY A 608 0.52 -9.25 18.64
C GLY A 608 -0.34 -10.26 19.42
N ALA A 609 0.24 -10.77 20.51
CA ALA A 609 -0.42 -11.76 21.36
C ALA A 609 -1.45 -11.12 22.29
N TRP A 610 -2.60 -11.77 22.40
CA TRP A 610 -3.70 -11.41 23.28
C TRP A 610 -3.77 -12.37 24.45
N VAL A 611 -4.13 -11.82 25.61
CA VAL A 611 -4.24 -12.52 26.89
C VAL A 611 -5.63 -12.28 27.47
N ALA A 612 -6.30 -13.36 27.85
CA ALA A 612 -7.59 -13.32 28.54
C ALA A 612 -7.59 -14.30 29.72
N GLY A 613 -8.69 -14.33 30.48
CA GLY A 613 -8.85 -15.22 31.63
C GLY A 613 -8.34 -14.65 32.95
N GLN A 614 -7.88 -13.39 32.99
CA GLN A 614 -7.51 -12.77 34.25
C GLN A 614 -8.70 -12.67 35.22
N PRO A 615 -8.48 -12.78 36.54
CA PRO A 615 -9.53 -12.58 37.53
C PRO A 615 -10.16 -11.18 37.43
N ASN A 616 -11.47 -11.10 37.70
CA ASN A 616 -12.18 -9.82 37.82
C ASN A 616 -11.78 -9.11 39.13
N GLY A 617 -10.60 -8.50 39.16
CA GLY A 617 -10.02 -7.86 40.34
C GLY A 617 -9.25 -8.81 41.25
N THR A 618 -9.18 -8.50 42.54
CA THR A 618 -8.45 -9.33 43.53
C THR A 618 -9.15 -10.68 43.73
N THR A 619 -8.37 -11.76 43.71
CA THR A 619 -8.84 -13.14 43.97
C THR A 619 -8.10 -13.75 45.16
N ASN A 620 -8.72 -14.73 45.83
CA ASN A 620 -8.07 -15.56 46.85
C ASN A 620 -7.56 -16.90 46.29
N ALA A 621 -7.69 -17.11 44.98
CA ALA A 621 -7.12 -18.26 44.30
C ALA A 621 -5.59 -18.18 44.29
N MET A 622 -4.94 -19.31 44.55
CA MET A 622 -3.49 -19.46 44.44
C MET A 622 -3.05 -19.96 43.06
N GLU A 623 -3.99 -20.00 42.12
CA GLU A 623 -3.80 -20.40 40.73
C GLU A 623 -4.50 -19.41 39.80
N ALA A 624 -3.98 -19.22 38.60
CA ALA A 624 -4.60 -18.45 37.53
C ALA A 624 -4.40 -19.14 36.18
N THR A 625 -5.50 -19.42 35.48
CA THR A 625 -5.47 -19.92 34.11
C THR A 625 -5.76 -18.79 33.14
N LEU A 626 -4.76 -18.45 32.34
CA LEU A 626 -4.86 -17.47 31.27
C LEU A 626 -5.03 -18.19 29.93
N VAL A 627 -5.71 -17.54 29.00
CA VAL A 627 -5.81 -17.97 27.60
C VAL A 627 -4.94 -17.03 26.78
N ILE A 628 -4.04 -17.60 25.97
CA ILE A 628 -3.11 -16.89 25.10
C ILE A 628 -3.47 -17.19 23.65
N GLY A 629 -3.48 -16.18 22.79
CA GLY A 629 -3.73 -16.36 21.35
C GLY A 629 -3.63 -15.03 20.61
N GLY A 630 -4.38 -14.89 19.53
CA GLY A 630 -4.47 -13.66 18.74
C GLY A 630 -4.33 -13.94 17.24
N PRO A 631 -4.77 -12.99 16.38
CA PRO A 631 -4.78 -13.21 14.94
C PRO A 631 -3.36 -13.42 14.39
N GLY A 632 -3.13 -14.55 13.73
CA GLY A 632 -1.85 -14.90 13.12
C GLY A 632 -0.76 -15.38 14.09
N ILE A 633 -1.03 -15.46 15.40
CA ILE A 633 -0.05 -15.93 16.39
C ILE A 633 0.05 -17.46 16.35
N MET A 634 1.27 -17.98 16.28
CA MET A 634 1.58 -19.41 16.14
C MET A 634 2.30 -19.99 17.35
N ALA A 635 3.04 -19.16 18.09
CA ALA A 635 3.70 -19.54 19.33
C ALA A 635 3.82 -18.31 20.24
N TYR A 636 4.17 -18.52 21.50
CA TYR A 636 4.39 -17.43 22.44
C TYR A 636 5.49 -17.73 23.44
N ARG A 637 6.02 -16.66 24.05
CA ARG A 637 6.79 -16.70 25.29
C ARG A 637 6.11 -15.82 26.31
N TYR A 638 6.24 -16.16 27.58
CA TYR A 638 5.71 -15.33 28.66
C TYR A 638 6.76 -15.11 29.74
N ARG A 639 6.59 -14.04 30.52
CA ARG A 639 7.26 -13.87 31.81
C ARG A 639 6.27 -13.39 32.85
N VAL A 640 6.56 -13.70 34.11
CA VAL A 640 5.77 -13.26 35.26
C VAL A 640 6.60 -12.26 36.04
N ASN A 641 6.07 -11.05 36.24
CA ASN A 641 6.78 -9.89 36.77
C ASN A 641 8.09 -9.66 35.99
N ASP A 642 9.15 -9.23 36.67
CA ASP A 642 10.49 -9.05 36.07
C ASP A 642 11.28 -10.38 35.94
N GLY A 643 10.58 -11.51 35.87
CA GLY A 643 11.18 -12.83 35.71
C GLY A 643 11.84 -13.05 34.35
N ALA A 644 12.48 -14.22 34.20
CA ALA A 644 12.98 -14.65 32.90
C ALA A 644 11.83 -15.01 31.96
N TRP A 645 12.01 -14.74 30.66
CA TRP A 645 11.14 -15.25 29.61
C TRP A 645 11.19 -16.78 29.59
N SER A 646 10.03 -17.41 29.43
CA SER A 646 9.91 -18.84 29.17
C SER A 646 10.64 -19.25 27.89
N GLU A 647 10.79 -20.55 27.71
CA GLU A 647 10.98 -21.11 26.36
C GLU A 647 9.76 -20.81 25.48
N GLU A 648 9.92 -20.91 24.17
CA GLU A 648 8.80 -20.79 23.25
C GLU A 648 7.80 -21.95 23.43
N ILE A 649 6.52 -21.61 23.44
CA ILE A 649 5.40 -22.54 23.55
C ILE A 649 4.55 -22.42 22.29
N ALA A 650 4.46 -23.51 21.52
CA ALA A 650 3.63 -23.56 20.33
C ALA A 650 2.14 -23.51 20.68
N ILE A 651 1.35 -22.82 19.85
CA ILE A 651 -0.11 -22.82 19.92
C ILE A 651 -0.62 -23.84 18.90
N GLY A 652 -1.11 -24.97 19.41
CA GLY A 652 -1.47 -26.10 18.56
C GLY A 652 -0.29 -26.63 17.76
N SER A 653 -0.59 -27.34 16.67
CA SER A 653 0.39 -27.78 15.67
C SER A 653 0.54 -26.79 14.51
N GLY A 654 0.02 -25.56 14.64
CA GLY A 654 -0.31 -24.72 13.49
C GLY A 654 -1.52 -25.25 12.71
N PHE A 655 -1.89 -24.58 11.61
CA PHE A 655 -2.88 -25.11 10.68
C PHE A 655 -2.19 -26.10 9.76
N VAL A 656 -2.37 -27.40 10.04
CA VAL A 656 -1.91 -28.48 9.16
C VAL A 656 -3.15 -29.02 8.46
N PHE A 657 -3.27 -28.70 7.18
CA PHE A 657 -4.37 -29.15 6.35
C PHE A 657 -4.41 -30.69 6.23
N GLY A 658 -5.62 -31.28 6.18
CA GLY A 658 -5.83 -32.72 6.04
C GLY A 658 -5.78 -33.52 7.34
N GLY A 659 -5.60 -32.85 8.48
CA GLY A 659 -5.72 -33.46 9.80
C GLY A 659 -7.19 -33.62 10.23
N ASN A 660 -7.56 -34.78 10.77
CA ASN A 660 -8.88 -34.98 11.40
C ASN A 660 -9.02 -34.27 12.77
N GLN A 661 -8.11 -33.36 13.11
CA GLN A 661 -8.09 -32.65 14.39
C GLN A 661 -8.53 -31.19 14.17
N PRO A 662 -9.34 -30.62 15.07
CA PRO A 662 -9.71 -29.21 15.00
C PRO A 662 -8.49 -28.30 15.02
N THR A 663 -8.58 -27.17 14.32
CA THR A 663 -7.54 -26.13 14.35
C THR A 663 -7.49 -25.49 15.73
N VAL A 664 -6.30 -25.48 16.33
CA VAL A 664 -6.05 -24.88 17.64
C VAL A 664 -5.34 -23.53 17.47
N ARG A 665 -6.01 -22.45 17.89
CA ARG A 665 -5.52 -21.06 17.78
C ARG A 665 -5.32 -20.36 19.12
N THR A 666 -5.53 -21.08 20.22
CA THR A 666 -5.29 -20.57 21.58
C THR A 666 -4.59 -21.63 22.44
N ALA A 667 -3.89 -21.18 23.47
CA ALA A 667 -3.23 -22.03 24.46
C ALA A 667 -3.60 -21.58 25.88
N GLU A 668 -3.73 -22.54 26.80
CA GLU A 668 -3.90 -22.25 28.22
C GLU A 668 -2.53 -22.13 28.90
N LEU A 669 -2.35 -21.06 29.67
CA LEU A 669 -1.23 -20.84 30.57
C LEU A 669 -1.74 -20.92 32.01
N THR A 670 -1.37 -21.97 32.74
CA THR A 670 -1.70 -22.08 34.17
C THR A 670 -0.51 -21.63 35.01
N LEU A 671 -0.76 -20.67 35.88
CA LEU A 671 0.17 -20.22 36.92
C LEU A 671 -0.27 -20.83 38.25
N ASP A 672 0.61 -21.59 38.89
CA ASP A 672 0.34 -22.28 40.15
C ASP A 672 1.14 -21.70 41.31
N GLY A 673 0.64 -21.88 42.54
CA GLY A 673 1.37 -21.53 43.75
C GLY A 673 1.61 -20.04 43.93
N LEU A 674 0.68 -19.21 43.43
CA LEU A 674 0.71 -17.76 43.59
C LEU A 674 0.60 -17.41 45.08
N ALA A 675 1.59 -16.66 45.56
CA ALA A 675 1.60 -16.09 46.91
C ALA A 675 0.80 -14.78 46.92
N ASP A 676 0.52 -14.24 48.12
CA ASP A 676 -0.12 -12.93 48.24
C ASP A 676 0.71 -11.85 47.53
N GLY A 677 0.13 -11.17 46.53
CA GLY A 677 0.78 -10.09 45.80
C GLY A 677 0.13 -9.77 44.47
N ASP A 678 0.67 -8.75 43.81
CA ASP A 678 0.31 -8.39 42.44
C ASP A 678 1.19 -9.16 41.44
N TYR A 679 0.57 -9.64 40.36
CA TYR A 679 1.25 -10.36 39.30
C TYR A 679 0.99 -9.69 37.96
N VAL A 680 2.06 -9.43 37.22
CA VAL A 680 2.02 -8.98 35.82
C VAL A 680 2.48 -10.15 34.95
N VAL A 681 1.70 -10.48 33.92
CA VAL A 681 2.08 -11.47 32.92
C VAL A 681 2.26 -10.74 31.60
N GLU A 682 3.49 -10.76 31.09
CA GLU A 682 3.81 -10.22 29.77
C GLU A 682 3.97 -11.37 28.80
N VAL A 683 3.45 -11.19 27.58
CA VAL A 683 3.46 -12.20 26.52
C VAL A 683 3.98 -11.57 25.23
N VAL A 684 4.86 -12.28 24.55
CA VAL A 684 5.27 -11.99 23.17
C VAL A 684 4.90 -13.17 22.30
N GLY A 685 4.25 -12.88 21.17
CA GLY A 685 3.83 -13.89 20.20
C GLY A 685 4.77 -13.95 19.00
N ARG A 686 4.93 -15.14 18.43
CA ARG A 686 5.53 -15.36 17.12
C ARG A 686 4.42 -15.52 16.09
N GLU A 687 4.44 -14.69 15.05
CA GLU A 687 3.52 -14.78 13.93
C GLU A 687 3.96 -15.88 12.94
N PHE A 688 3.15 -16.16 11.92
CA PHE A 688 3.47 -17.15 10.90
C PHE A 688 4.76 -16.83 10.12
N GLY A 689 5.03 -15.55 9.90
CA GLY A 689 6.24 -15.04 9.25
C GLY A 689 7.56 -15.26 10.01
N GLY A 690 7.49 -15.66 11.29
CA GLY A 690 8.67 -15.90 12.14
C GLY A 690 8.92 -14.83 13.19
#